data_AF-A0A944KFM6-F1
#
_entry.id   AF-A0A944KFM6-F1
#
_cell.length_a   1.000
_cell.length_b   1.000
_cell.length_c   1.000
_cell.angle_alpha   90.00
_cell.angle_beta   90.00
_cell.angle_gamma   90.00
#
_symmetry.space_group_name_H-M   'P 1'
#
loop_
_entity.id
_entity.type
_entity.pdbx_description
1 polymer ?
#
loop_
_entity_poly.entity_id
_entity_poly.type
_entity_poly.pdbx_seq_one_letter_code
_entity_poly.pdbx_strand_id
1 'polypeptide(L)'
;MQPPLEQAPPDRNGHHAYPAHWEADVVLRDGGTARIRPITPDDAERLVSFYEQVSDESKYYRFFAPYPRLSAKDVHRFTHHDYVDRVGLAATVSGEFIATVRFDRINAQGRPSSGPDADLAEVAFLVQDAHQGRGVASALLEHIGAVARERGIRRFVAEVLPANSKMIKVFTDAGYTQKRSFEDGVVHLEFDLEPTDRSVAVQRAREHRAESRSVQRLLGPGSVAVVGAGRAPGGVGRTVLRNLLAAGFTGRTYAVNRAFPEDLTELDGVPAHRSVAGIGEAVDLAVVAVPAERVPEVVRDCGESGVQGLVVLSAGYAESGAEGRARQRELVRQARSYGMRIIGPNAFGIINTSEAVRLNASLAPEPPARGRIGLFTQSGAIGIALLSGLYRRGAGLSSFISAGNRADVSGNDFLQYWYDDPDTDVVLLYLESIGNPRKFTRLARRTAAEKPVVVVKGARHSGSTPPGHAVPATRIPDATVSALLRQAGVIRVDTVTELVDAGLLLAGQPLPAGPRVAILGNSESLGLLTYDACLAEGLRPLPPLDLTTAATPADFRAALAEALADGACDAVVVTAIPWVGEGGVTESGDGEVLAAALRAGAATGPAKPVAVVHVEMGALADALAAATSTVRQAPAAGAGAAARGSSPTRPFPNRGAAPDPGPQTPDGLDSAAGEDSPAGRRIPAYPAAERAVRALAEAVKYAQWRRQAAEPGRVPEYDDIDEAGAADQIHALLGAGGRADGTGPRSMPLTGDAARELLGRYGIDVRPTLPAPRPDDAVAAAGRIGYPVALKTTAPHLRHRPDLGAVRLDLADETELRRAYDELTGALGKPEELQLVVQAMAPRGVDTVVKASIDAAAGAVLSFGLAGAASELLGDIAHRLVPATDRDAAELIRSIRTAPLLFGWRGSDPVDTAALEELLLRVSRLVDDHPEVVGVALEPVVVAPHGLSVLGATVRLAPPPARDDLGPRRLPSY
;
A
#
# COMPACT_ATOMS: atom_id res chain seq x y z
N MET A 1 -0.35 19.34 -22.63
CA MET A 1 0.86 19.47 -23.48
C MET A 1 1.87 20.34 -22.72
N GLN A 2 2.87 19.75 -22.03
CA GLN A 2 3.89 20.49 -21.27
C GLN A 2 4.86 21.21 -22.23
N PRO A 3 5.30 22.45 -21.96
CA PRO A 3 6.47 23.02 -22.61
C PRO A 3 7.76 22.53 -21.95
N PRO A 4 8.90 22.66 -22.67
CA PRO A 4 10.19 22.21 -22.19
C PRO A 4 10.57 22.96 -20.91
N LEU A 5 10.97 22.23 -19.87
CA LEU A 5 11.75 22.79 -18.76
C LEU A 5 12.90 23.61 -19.35
N GLU A 6 12.89 24.92 -19.14
CA GLU A 6 13.97 25.78 -19.62
C GLU A 6 15.27 25.39 -18.92
N GLN A 7 16.22 24.95 -19.73
CA GLN A 7 17.42 24.24 -19.33
C GLN A 7 18.38 25.14 -18.55
N ALA A 8 19.14 24.54 -17.62
CA ALA A 8 20.46 25.07 -17.30
C ALA A 8 21.29 25.04 -18.60
N PRO A 9 21.93 26.15 -19.01
CA PRO A 9 22.72 26.17 -20.23
C PRO A 9 23.80 25.07 -20.17
N PRO A 10 24.14 24.44 -21.31
CA PRO A 10 25.26 23.51 -21.36
C PRO A 10 26.50 24.20 -20.78
N ASP A 11 27.27 23.49 -19.97
CA ASP A 11 28.50 24.06 -19.43
C ASP A 11 29.45 24.42 -20.60
N ARG A 12 30.49 25.23 -20.36
CA ARG A 12 31.36 25.82 -21.40
C ARG A 12 31.96 24.83 -22.43
N ASN A 13 31.85 23.52 -22.20
CA ASN A 13 32.26 22.41 -23.07
C ASN A 13 31.11 21.70 -23.83
N GLY A 14 29.87 22.17 -23.78
CA GLY A 14 28.73 21.54 -24.48
C GLY A 14 28.13 20.32 -23.77
N HIS A 15 28.43 20.10 -22.49
CA HIS A 15 27.91 18.97 -21.71
C HIS A 15 26.58 19.32 -21.05
N HIS A 16 25.54 18.53 -21.32
CA HIS A 16 24.28 18.56 -20.59
C HIS A 16 24.46 17.94 -19.19
N ALA A 17 23.82 18.53 -18.18
CA ALA A 17 23.90 18.06 -16.80
C ALA A 17 23.32 16.63 -16.68
N TYR A 18 24.00 15.78 -15.90
CA TYR A 18 23.58 14.39 -15.67
C TYR A 18 22.22 14.32 -14.96
N PRO A 19 21.21 13.62 -15.53
CA PRO A 19 19.87 13.57 -14.97
C PRO A 19 19.75 12.51 -13.87
N ALA A 20 20.27 12.81 -12.68
CA ALA A 20 20.33 11.88 -11.55
C ALA A 20 18.95 11.37 -11.08
N HIS A 21 17.86 12.12 -11.32
CA HIS A 21 16.50 11.72 -10.93
C HIS A 21 15.95 10.53 -11.74
N TRP A 22 16.54 10.23 -12.91
CA TRP A 22 16.21 9.06 -13.73
C TRP A 22 16.76 7.75 -13.18
N GLU A 23 17.69 7.80 -12.23
CA GLU A 23 18.23 6.58 -11.64
C GLU A 23 17.22 5.86 -10.76
N ALA A 24 17.07 4.55 -10.93
CA ALA A 24 16.11 3.77 -10.18
C ALA A 24 16.64 2.37 -9.87
N ASP A 25 16.43 1.89 -8.66
CA ASP A 25 16.53 0.45 -8.39
C ASP A 25 15.19 -0.20 -8.72
N VAL A 26 15.20 -1.35 -9.38
CA VAL A 26 14.00 -2.08 -9.75
C VAL A 26 14.05 -3.52 -9.30
N VAL A 27 12.88 -4.12 -9.06
CA VAL A 27 12.74 -5.56 -8.84
C VAL A 27 12.40 -6.22 -10.17
N LEU A 28 13.21 -7.21 -10.53
CA LEU A 28 13.06 -8.02 -11.73
C LEU A 28 12.07 -9.17 -11.50
N ARG A 29 11.67 -9.83 -12.59
CA ARG A 29 10.64 -10.89 -12.57
C ARG A 29 11.04 -12.10 -11.71
N ASP A 30 12.35 -12.33 -11.55
CA ASP A 30 12.93 -13.37 -10.71
C ASP A 30 13.04 -12.97 -9.22
N GLY A 31 12.65 -11.74 -8.86
CA GLY A 31 12.75 -11.20 -7.51
C GLY A 31 14.10 -10.57 -7.17
N GLY A 32 15.09 -10.61 -8.07
CA GLY A 32 16.37 -9.91 -7.92
C GLY A 32 16.25 -8.41 -8.22
N THR A 33 17.27 -7.64 -7.84
CA THR A 33 17.33 -6.20 -8.15
C THR A 33 18.26 -5.88 -9.32
N ALA A 34 18.00 -4.75 -9.97
CA ALA A 34 18.92 -4.11 -10.92
C ALA A 34 18.85 -2.60 -10.77
N ARG A 35 19.94 -1.90 -11.07
CA ARG A 35 19.98 -0.44 -11.15
C ARG A 35 19.77 0.00 -12.59
N ILE A 36 18.81 0.89 -12.83
CA ILE A 36 18.62 1.57 -14.10
C ILE A 36 19.18 2.99 -13.95
N ARG A 37 20.05 3.40 -14.88
CA ARG A 37 20.63 4.76 -14.88
C ARG A 37 20.96 5.24 -16.30
N PRO A 38 21.09 6.55 -16.51
CA PRO A 38 21.64 7.08 -17.76
C PRO A 38 23.05 6.56 -18.06
N ILE A 39 23.33 6.32 -19.34
CA ILE A 39 24.66 5.94 -19.85
C ILE A 39 25.52 7.19 -19.96
N THR A 40 26.75 7.12 -19.45
CA THR A 40 27.73 8.22 -19.51
C THR A 40 28.90 7.87 -20.44
N PRO A 41 29.71 8.86 -20.86
CA PRO A 41 30.94 8.62 -21.62
C PRO A 41 31.90 7.62 -20.96
N ASP A 42 31.94 7.57 -19.63
CA ASP A 42 32.81 6.68 -18.84
C ASP A 42 32.40 5.19 -18.93
N ASP A 43 31.23 4.89 -19.51
CA ASP A 43 30.74 3.53 -19.69
C ASP A 43 31.28 2.83 -20.94
N ALA A 44 32.20 3.46 -21.68
CA ALA A 44 32.74 2.91 -22.93
C ALA A 44 33.26 1.47 -22.78
N GLU A 45 34.07 1.21 -21.74
CA GLU A 45 34.61 -0.12 -21.48
C GLU A 45 33.52 -1.12 -21.03
N ARG A 46 32.59 -0.67 -20.17
CA ARG A 46 31.45 -1.49 -19.71
C ARG A 46 30.56 -1.91 -20.87
N LEU A 47 30.30 -0.99 -21.80
CA LEU A 47 29.50 -1.24 -23.00
C LEU A 47 30.17 -2.27 -23.91
N VAL A 48 31.49 -2.16 -24.11
CA VAL A 48 32.25 -3.14 -24.91
C VAL A 48 32.23 -4.52 -24.25
N SER A 49 32.51 -4.61 -22.95
CA SER A 49 32.45 -5.86 -22.18
C SER A 49 31.07 -6.52 -22.27
N PHE A 50 30.01 -5.74 -22.07
CA PHE A 50 28.63 -6.23 -22.23
C PHE A 50 28.37 -6.72 -23.66
N TYR A 51 28.80 -5.97 -24.67
CA TYR A 51 28.59 -6.33 -26.08
C TYR A 51 29.26 -7.66 -26.44
N GLU A 52 30.45 -7.93 -25.92
CA GLU A 52 31.17 -9.18 -26.13
C GLU A 52 30.43 -10.39 -25.54
N GLN A 53 29.67 -10.19 -24.46
CA GLN A 53 28.89 -11.24 -23.79
C GLN A 53 27.51 -11.49 -24.41
N VAL A 54 27.08 -10.65 -25.36
CA VAL A 54 25.81 -10.84 -26.10
C VAL A 54 26.02 -11.81 -27.25
N SER A 55 25.07 -12.72 -27.47
CA SER A 55 25.13 -13.69 -28.56
C SER A 55 25.07 -13.03 -29.95
N ASP A 56 25.65 -13.69 -30.94
CA ASP A 56 25.60 -13.22 -32.34
C ASP A 56 24.16 -13.14 -32.87
N GLU A 57 23.26 -14.01 -32.39
CA GLU A 57 21.84 -13.95 -32.70
C GLU A 57 21.19 -12.67 -32.16
N SER A 58 21.41 -12.35 -30.88
CA SER A 58 20.89 -11.13 -30.26
C SER A 58 21.47 -9.86 -30.93
N LYS A 59 22.74 -9.88 -31.36
CA LYS A 59 23.36 -8.81 -32.17
C LYS A 59 22.70 -8.68 -33.53
N TYR A 60 22.50 -9.80 -34.24
CA TYR A 60 21.83 -9.81 -35.54
C TYR A 60 20.41 -9.27 -35.45
N TYR A 61 19.64 -9.67 -34.43
CA TYR A 61 18.29 -9.13 -34.21
C TYR A 61 18.26 -7.63 -33.91
N ARG A 62 19.34 -7.06 -33.37
CA ARG A 62 19.43 -5.63 -33.03
C ARG A 62 19.88 -4.76 -34.20
N PHE A 63 20.83 -5.23 -35.01
CA PHE A 63 21.47 -4.43 -36.07
C PHE A 63 21.08 -4.86 -37.48
N PHE A 64 20.28 -5.92 -37.61
CA PHE A 64 19.81 -6.48 -38.89
C PHE A 64 20.94 -6.94 -39.83
N ALA A 65 22.16 -7.07 -39.31
CA ALA A 65 23.35 -7.49 -40.02
C ALA A 65 24.35 -8.16 -39.06
N PRO A 66 25.30 -8.97 -39.56
CA PRO A 66 26.42 -9.47 -38.76
C PRO A 66 27.23 -8.31 -38.17
N TYR A 67 27.12 -8.12 -36.86
CA TYR A 67 27.76 -7.00 -36.14
C TYR A 67 28.64 -7.53 -34.99
N PRO A 68 29.74 -8.24 -35.27
CA PRO A 68 30.45 -9.01 -34.24
C PRO A 68 31.13 -8.14 -33.18
N ARG A 69 31.54 -6.92 -33.52
CA ARG A 69 32.21 -5.96 -32.63
C ARG A 69 31.72 -4.54 -32.89
N LEU A 70 31.75 -3.70 -31.85
CA LEU A 70 31.50 -2.27 -31.97
C LEU A 70 32.74 -1.54 -32.49
N SER A 71 32.58 -0.62 -33.44
CA SER A 71 33.65 0.29 -33.84
C SER A 71 33.84 1.39 -32.78
N ALA A 72 34.98 2.08 -32.77
CA ALA A 72 35.20 3.23 -31.88
C ALA A 72 34.13 4.32 -32.06
N LYS A 73 33.62 4.48 -33.29
CA LYS A 73 32.52 5.40 -33.61
C LYS A 73 31.20 4.97 -32.98
N ASP A 74 30.91 3.66 -32.95
CA ASP A 74 29.69 3.13 -32.33
C ASP A 74 29.73 3.28 -30.81
N VAL A 75 30.88 2.93 -30.20
CA VAL A 75 31.08 3.10 -28.76
C VAL A 75 30.86 4.56 -28.37
N HIS A 76 31.49 5.50 -29.09
CA HIS A 76 31.28 6.92 -28.85
C HIS A 76 29.80 7.32 -29.02
N ARG A 77 29.15 6.89 -30.11
CA ARG A 77 27.73 7.19 -30.38
C ARG A 77 26.80 6.65 -29.29
N PHE A 78 27.11 5.51 -28.69
CA PHE A 78 26.26 4.82 -27.73
C PHE A 78 26.58 5.20 -26.27
N THR A 79 27.60 6.01 -26.01
CA THR A 79 27.90 6.53 -24.67
C THR A 79 27.76 8.05 -24.54
N HIS A 80 27.81 8.78 -25.66
CA HIS A 80 27.68 10.24 -25.68
C HIS A 80 26.26 10.65 -26.08
N HIS A 81 25.43 10.86 -25.06
CA HIS A 81 24.04 11.28 -25.14
C HIS A 81 23.89 12.73 -24.68
N ASP A 82 22.96 13.47 -25.28
CA ASP A 82 22.63 14.85 -24.89
C ASP A 82 21.54 14.91 -23.80
N TYR A 83 20.93 13.77 -23.46
CA TYR A 83 19.84 13.65 -22.49
C TYR A 83 18.55 14.41 -22.87
N VAL A 84 18.40 14.81 -24.14
CA VAL A 84 17.26 15.57 -24.67
C VAL A 84 16.67 14.88 -25.91
N ASP A 85 17.45 14.82 -26.99
CA ASP A 85 17.06 14.22 -28.27
C ASP A 85 17.62 12.82 -28.41
N ARG A 86 18.75 12.55 -27.75
CA ARG A 86 19.41 11.25 -27.71
C ARG A 86 19.59 10.85 -26.26
N VAL A 87 18.91 9.78 -25.85
CA VAL A 87 18.96 9.28 -24.48
C VAL A 87 19.29 7.80 -24.49
N GLY A 88 20.23 7.39 -23.65
CA GLY A 88 20.53 5.99 -23.37
C GLY A 88 20.43 5.70 -21.88
N LEU A 89 19.76 4.60 -21.53
CA LEU A 89 19.73 4.04 -20.17
C LEU A 89 20.35 2.64 -20.18
N ALA A 90 21.06 2.29 -19.11
CA ALA A 90 21.56 0.94 -18.87
C ALA A 90 20.92 0.36 -17.61
N ALA A 91 20.61 -0.94 -17.65
CA ALA A 91 20.33 -1.73 -16.47
C ALA A 91 21.62 -2.44 -16.04
N THR A 92 21.96 -2.37 -14.76
CA THR A 92 23.20 -2.93 -14.21
C THR A 92 22.97 -3.84 -13.00
N VAL A 93 23.83 -4.86 -12.90
CA VAL A 93 23.97 -5.75 -11.74
C VAL A 93 25.47 -5.93 -11.49
N SER A 94 25.89 -5.79 -10.23
CA SER A 94 27.28 -5.70 -9.79
C SER A 94 28.07 -4.59 -10.49
N GLY A 95 27.37 -3.53 -10.94
CA GLY A 95 27.93 -2.45 -11.75
C GLY A 95 28.04 -2.78 -13.25
N GLU A 96 27.95 -4.05 -13.64
CA GLU A 96 28.06 -4.48 -15.03
C GLU A 96 26.76 -4.29 -15.80
N PHE A 97 26.86 -3.96 -17.08
CA PHE A 97 25.70 -3.80 -17.96
C PHE A 97 25.08 -5.17 -18.24
N ILE A 98 23.78 -5.29 -18.00
CA ILE A 98 22.99 -6.49 -18.34
C ILE A 98 22.00 -6.22 -19.48
N ALA A 99 21.67 -4.94 -19.71
CA ALA A 99 20.86 -4.48 -20.82
C ALA A 99 21.04 -2.97 -21.05
N THR A 100 20.76 -2.52 -22.26
CA THR A 100 20.70 -1.11 -22.63
C THR A 100 19.42 -0.81 -23.42
N VAL A 101 18.93 0.42 -23.29
CA VAL A 101 17.87 0.99 -24.13
C VAL A 101 18.28 2.39 -24.54
N ARG A 102 17.91 2.80 -25.74
CA ARG A 102 18.09 4.16 -26.21
C ARG A 102 16.93 4.63 -27.06
N PHE A 103 16.69 5.94 -27.06
CA PHE A 103 15.93 6.58 -28.12
C PHE A 103 16.72 7.69 -28.79
N ASP A 104 16.44 7.89 -30.07
CA ASP A 104 16.88 9.05 -30.86
C ASP A 104 15.61 9.76 -31.39
N ARG A 105 15.47 11.08 -31.19
CA ARG A 105 14.33 11.88 -31.69
C ARG A 105 14.37 11.95 -33.21
N ILE A 106 13.23 11.69 -33.84
CA ILE A 106 13.09 11.67 -35.30
C ILE A 106 11.88 12.48 -35.76
N ASN A 107 11.89 12.88 -37.03
CA ASN A 107 10.71 13.40 -37.70
C ASN A 107 9.87 12.26 -38.33
N ALA A 108 8.73 12.61 -38.94
CA ALA A 108 7.84 11.64 -39.60
C ALA A 108 8.51 10.85 -40.76
N GLN A 109 9.64 11.32 -41.27
CA GLN A 109 10.43 10.65 -42.32
C GLN A 109 11.62 9.86 -41.76
N GLY A 110 11.69 9.65 -40.44
CA GLY A 110 12.74 8.86 -39.80
C GLY A 110 14.10 9.55 -39.69
N ARG A 111 14.19 10.87 -39.95
CA ARG A 111 15.45 11.62 -39.86
C ARG A 111 15.61 12.24 -38.48
N PRO A 112 16.85 12.36 -37.94
CA PRO A 112 17.11 13.06 -36.69
C PRO A 112 16.46 14.45 -36.69
N SER A 113 15.76 14.78 -35.62
CA SER A 113 15.05 16.04 -35.47
C SER A 113 15.28 16.60 -34.09
N SER A 114 15.38 17.92 -34.00
CA SER A 114 15.53 18.67 -32.75
C SER A 114 14.52 19.81 -32.78
N GLY A 115 13.60 19.83 -31.82
CA GLY A 115 12.55 20.86 -31.75
C GLY A 115 11.29 20.39 -31.00
N PRO A 116 10.49 21.33 -30.48
CA PRO A 116 9.30 21.04 -29.66
C PRO A 116 8.15 20.38 -30.43
N ASP A 117 8.09 20.54 -31.76
CA ASP A 117 7.02 19.97 -32.59
C ASP A 117 7.25 18.50 -32.98
N ALA A 118 8.45 17.97 -32.73
CA ALA A 118 8.80 16.59 -33.04
C ALA A 118 8.51 15.68 -31.84
N ASP A 119 7.34 15.02 -31.84
CA ASP A 119 6.86 14.17 -30.73
C ASP A 119 7.16 12.67 -30.90
N LEU A 120 8.03 12.31 -31.85
CA LEU A 120 8.34 10.94 -32.25
C LEU A 120 9.82 10.59 -31.97
N ALA A 121 10.09 9.38 -31.48
CA ALA A 121 11.46 8.87 -31.33
C ALA A 121 11.58 7.39 -31.74
N GLU A 122 12.71 7.03 -32.34
CA GLU A 122 13.08 5.64 -32.60
C GLU A 122 13.64 5.05 -31.31
N VAL A 123 13.11 3.91 -30.84
CA VAL A 123 13.56 3.24 -29.62
C VAL A 123 14.20 1.89 -29.93
N ALA A 124 15.28 1.56 -29.23
CA ALA A 124 15.97 0.30 -29.44
C ALA A 124 16.61 -0.28 -28.17
N PHE A 125 16.62 -1.61 -28.07
CA PHE A 125 16.97 -2.37 -26.89
C PHE A 125 18.03 -3.42 -27.18
N LEU A 126 18.93 -3.67 -26.22
CA LEU A 126 19.83 -4.83 -26.25
C LEU A 126 19.88 -5.44 -24.85
N VAL A 127 19.67 -6.76 -24.76
CA VAL A 127 19.66 -7.50 -23.48
C VAL A 127 20.59 -8.70 -23.61
N GLN A 128 21.50 -8.86 -22.65
CA GLN A 128 22.38 -10.02 -22.58
C GLN A 128 21.55 -11.30 -22.39
N ASP A 129 21.90 -12.35 -23.13
CA ASP A 129 21.13 -13.60 -23.21
C ASP A 129 20.88 -14.25 -21.84
N ALA A 130 21.89 -14.24 -20.95
CA ALA A 130 21.79 -14.74 -19.58
C ALA A 130 20.77 -13.97 -18.70
N HIS A 131 20.37 -12.77 -19.11
CA HIS A 131 19.43 -11.92 -18.40
C HIS A 131 18.05 -11.82 -19.09
N GLN A 132 17.86 -12.51 -20.21
CA GLN A 132 16.55 -12.58 -20.88
C GLN A 132 15.54 -13.34 -20.01
N GLY A 133 14.25 -13.00 -20.13
CA GLY A 133 13.18 -13.60 -19.33
C GLY A 133 13.04 -13.04 -17.91
N ARG A 134 14.04 -12.30 -17.41
CA ARG A 134 14.01 -11.63 -16.09
C ARG A 134 13.20 -10.33 -16.07
N GLY A 135 12.58 -9.93 -17.19
CA GLY A 135 11.73 -8.73 -17.28
C GLY A 135 12.50 -7.40 -17.42
N VAL A 136 13.81 -7.45 -17.70
CA VAL A 136 14.69 -6.27 -17.80
C VAL A 136 14.24 -5.32 -18.93
N ALA A 137 13.93 -5.85 -20.12
CA ALA A 137 13.47 -5.03 -21.25
C ALA A 137 12.16 -4.29 -20.93
N SER A 138 11.23 -4.94 -20.24
CA SER A 138 9.98 -4.31 -19.81
C SER A 138 10.21 -3.18 -18.80
N ALA A 139 11.12 -3.38 -17.83
CA ALA A 139 11.50 -2.32 -16.90
C ALA A 139 12.15 -1.14 -17.63
N LEU A 140 13.09 -1.42 -18.55
CA LEU A 140 13.73 -0.39 -19.37
C LEU A 140 12.72 0.37 -20.24
N LEU A 141 11.72 -0.31 -20.83
CA LEU A 141 10.66 0.33 -21.63
C LEU A 141 9.81 1.28 -20.78
N GLU A 142 9.44 0.87 -19.56
CA GLU A 142 8.70 1.72 -18.62
C GLU A 142 9.50 2.99 -18.28
N HIS A 143 10.80 2.85 -17.97
CA HIS A 143 11.66 3.99 -17.63
C HIS A 143 11.95 4.90 -18.82
N ILE A 144 12.34 4.35 -19.97
CA ILE A 144 12.68 5.16 -21.14
C ILE A 144 11.43 5.89 -21.68
N GLY A 145 10.24 5.29 -21.58
CA GLY A 145 8.98 5.95 -21.95
C GLY A 145 8.64 7.11 -21.01
N ALA A 146 8.87 6.96 -19.71
CA ALA A 146 8.73 8.07 -18.76
C ALA A 146 9.71 9.21 -19.06
N VAL A 147 10.97 8.89 -19.35
CA VAL A 147 11.99 9.87 -19.75
C VAL A 147 11.61 10.57 -21.06
N ALA A 148 11.12 9.83 -22.05
CA ALA A 148 10.71 10.38 -23.33
C ALA A 148 9.54 11.37 -23.18
N ARG A 149 8.55 11.05 -22.34
CA ARG A 149 7.45 11.98 -22.02
C ARG A 149 7.94 13.28 -21.35
N GLU A 150 8.90 13.18 -20.42
CA GLU A 150 9.57 14.36 -19.83
C GLU A 150 10.27 15.23 -20.89
N ARG A 151 10.62 14.65 -22.03
CA ARG A 151 11.22 15.34 -23.19
C ARG A 151 10.21 15.68 -24.30
N GLY A 152 8.91 15.59 -24.03
CA GLY A 152 7.85 15.94 -24.99
C GLY A 152 7.65 14.93 -26.13
N ILE A 153 8.24 13.73 -26.02
CA ILE A 153 7.97 12.62 -26.95
C ILE A 153 6.66 11.94 -26.52
N ARG A 154 5.72 11.81 -27.45
CA ARG A 154 4.45 11.11 -27.25
C ARG A 154 4.44 9.73 -27.87
N ARG A 155 5.29 9.47 -28.87
CA ARG A 155 5.25 8.23 -29.62
C ARG A 155 6.63 7.62 -29.80
N PHE A 156 6.70 6.31 -29.68
CA PHE A 156 7.86 5.54 -30.09
C PHE A 156 7.59 4.78 -31.37
N VAL A 157 8.63 4.66 -32.20
CA VAL A 157 8.70 3.67 -33.27
C VAL A 157 9.83 2.69 -33.00
N ALA A 158 9.60 1.43 -33.33
CA ALA A 158 10.62 0.39 -33.26
C ALA A 158 10.53 -0.50 -34.49
N GLU A 159 11.68 -0.83 -35.06
CA GLU A 159 11.82 -1.85 -36.10
C GLU A 159 12.29 -3.15 -35.45
N VAL A 160 11.61 -4.25 -35.77
CA VAL A 160 11.93 -5.57 -35.21
C VAL A 160 11.87 -6.62 -36.31
N LEU A 161 12.88 -7.48 -36.42
CA LEU A 161 12.82 -8.62 -37.34
C LEU A 161 11.65 -9.56 -36.95
N PRO A 162 10.88 -10.10 -37.91
CA PRO A 162 9.76 -10.99 -37.63
C PRO A 162 10.14 -12.22 -36.79
N ALA A 163 11.38 -12.70 -36.90
CA ALA A 163 11.91 -13.82 -36.13
C ALA A 163 12.08 -13.51 -34.63
N ASN A 164 12.24 -12.22 -34.25
CA ASN A 164 12.43 -11.81 -32.86
C ASN A 164 11.09 -11.70 -32.10
N SER A 165 10.42 -12.84 -31.98
CA SER A 165 9.15 -12.98 -31.26
C SER A 165 9.22 -12.49 -29.80
N LYS A 166 10.37 -12.63 -29.14
CA LYS A 166 10.61 -12.14 -27.77
C LYS A 166 10.43 -10.63 -27.66
N MET A 167 11.06 -9.84 -28.55
CA MET A 167 10.93 -8.38 -28.52
C MET A 167 9.54 -7.92 -28.95
N ILE A 168 8.95 -8.54 -29.97
CA ILE A 168 7.56 -8.27 -30.38
C ILE A 168 6.60 -8.46 -29.19
N LYS A 169 6.83 -9.51 -28.39
CA LYS A 169 6.05 -9.78 -27.18
C LYS A 169 6.25 -8.71 -26.11
N VAL A 170 7.47 -8.23 -25.86
CA VAL A 170 7.72 -7.15 -24.87
C VAL A 170 6.89 -5.92 -25.19
N PHE A 171 6.85 -5.54 -26.46
CA PHE A 171 6.08 -4.41 -26.97
C PHE A 171 4.57 -4.66 -26.92
N THR A 172 4.12 -5.80 -27.42
CA THR A 172 2.68 -6.16 -27.43
C THR A 172 2.11 -6.31 -26.02
N ASP A 173 2.92 -6.82 -25.07
CA ASP A 173 2.53 -6.97 -23.68
C ASP A 173 2.64 -5.65 -22.89
N ALA A 174 3.20 -4.58 -23.44
CA ALA A 174 3.39 -3.31 -22.71
C ALA A 174 2.05 -2.60 -22.41
N GLY A 175 1.00 -2.94 -23.14
CA GLY A 175 -0.35 -2.40 -22.93
C GLY A 175 -0.60 -1.04 -23.58
N TYR A 176 0.38 -0.49 -24.30
CA TYR A 176 0.21 0.70 -25.13
C TYR A 176 -0.62 0.40 -26.39
N THR A 177 -1.31 1.42 -26.92
CA THR A 177 -1.97 1.33 -28.22
C THR A 177 -0.90 1.22 -29.30
N GLN A 178 -0.93 0.14 -30.08
CA GLN A 178 0.09 -0.12 -31.09
C GLN A 178 -0.49 -0.21 -32.50
N LYS A 179 0.22 0.36 -33.47
CA LYS A 179 0.03 0.07 -34.89
C LYS A 179 1.15 -0.84 -35.37
N ARG A 180 0.79 -1.85 -36.15
CA ARG A 180 1.73 -2.80 -36.73
C ARG A 180 1.61 -2.76 -38.24
N SER A 181 2.72 -2.49 -38.92
CA SER A 181 2.85 -2.72 -40.36
C SER A 181 4.02 -3.66 -40.65
N PHE A 182 3.96 -4.29 -41.81
CA PHE A 182 5.04 -5.11 -42.34
C PHE A 182 5.53 -4.43 -43.61
N GLU A 183 6.74 -3.90 -43.57
CA GLU A 183 7.39 -3.22 -44.69
C GLU A 183 8.85 -3.70 -44.74
N ASP A 184 9.39 -3.87 -45.94
CA ASP A 184 10.80 -4.26 -46.18
C ASP A 184 11.35 -5.45 -45.37
N GLY A 185 10.48 -6.41 -45.03
CA GLY A 185 10.86 -7.61 -44.28
C GLY A 185 11.06 -7.42 -42.77
N VAL A 186 10.76 -6.22 -42.25
CA VAL A 186 10.75 -5.90 -40.81
C VAL A 186 9.32 -5.63 -40.32
N VAL A 187 9.11 -5.78 -39.02
CA VAL A 187 7.88 -5.39 -38.35
C VAL A 187 8.08 -3.98 -37.80
N HIS A 188 7.33 -3.01 -38.31
CA HIS A 188 7.28 -1.66 -37.76
C HIS A 188 6.21 -1.61 -36.67
N LEU A 189 6.59 -1.12 -35.50
CA LEU A 189 5.71 -0.94 -34.35
C LEU A 189 5.71 0.54 -33.96
N GLU A 190 4.54 1.18 -33.95
CA GLU A 190 4.32 2.53 -33.42
C GLU A 190 3.55 2.41 -32.10
N PHE A 191 4.02 3.08 -31.04
CA PHE A 191 3.44 3.06 -29.70
C PHE A 191 3.07 4.46 -29.25
N ASP A 192 1.85 4.65 -28.76
CA ASP A 192 1.48 5.82 -27.98
C ASP A 192 1.99 5.67 -26.54
N LEU A 193 2.73 6.65 -26.03
CA LEU A 193 3.31 6.64 -24.69
C LEU A 193 2.35 7.14 -23.61
N GLU A 194 1.18 7.66 -23.98
CA GLU A 194 0.16 8.04 -23.01
C GLU A 194 -0.29 6.78 -22.23
N PRO A 195 -0.26 6.79 -20.88
CA PRO A 195 -0.73 5.67 -20.08
C PRO A 195 -2.20 5.37 -20.38
N THR A 196 -2.49 4.09 -20.63
CA THR A 196 -3.86 3.57 -20.76
C THR A 196 -4.19 2.75 -19.52
N ASP A 197 -5.47 2.54 -19.22
CA ASP A 197 -5.88 1.64 -18.13
C ASP A 197 -5.24 0.26 -18.26
N ARG A 198 -5.10 -0.23 -19.51
CA ARG A 198 -4.43 -1.49 -19.81
C ARG A 198 -2.94 -1.45 -19.49
N SER A 199 -2.21 -0.40 -19.88
CA SER A 199 -0.77 -0.30 -19.60
C SER A 199 -0.50 -0.18 -18.10
N VAL A 200 -1.32 0.58 -17.37
CA VAL A 200 -1.27 0.70 -15.91
C VAL A 200 -1.56 -0.64 -15.23
N ALA A 201 -2.59 -1.37 -15.68
CA ALA A 201 -2.92 -2.70 -15.13
C ALA A 201 -1.78 -3.71 -15.35
N VAL A 202 -1.18 -3.72 -16.55
CA VAL A 202 0.00 -4.56 -16.85
C VAL A 202 1.17 -4.21 -15.93
N GLN A 203 1.47 -2.91 -15.77
CA GLN A 203 2.56 -2.45 -14.92
C GLN A 203 2.36 -2.91 -13.47
N ARG A 204 1.14 -2.75 -12.93
CA ARG A 204 0.77 -3.22 -11.59
C ARG A 204 0.88 -4.74 -11.46
N ALA A 205 0.47 -5.51 -12.47
CA ALA A 205 0.60 -6.97 -12.47
C ALA A 205 2.06 -7.45 -12.55
N ARG A 206 2.94 -6.67 -13.19
CA ARG A 206 4.40 -6.94 -13.21
C ARG A 206 5.05 -6.59 -11.88
N GLU A 207 4.70 -5.44 -11.29
CA GLU A 207 5.10 -5.05 -9.93
C GLU A 207 4.77 -6.16 -8.93
N HIS A 208 3.51 -6.58 -8.91
CA HIS A 208 3.02 -7.63 -8.02
C HIS A 208 3.82 -8.94 -8.13
N ARG A 209 3.98 -9.48 -9.34
CA ARG A 209 4.72 -10.73 -9.55
C ARG A 209 6.20 -10.63 -9.15
N ALA A 210 6.84 -9.50 -9.46
CA ALA A 210 8.25 -9.28 -9.13
C ALA A 210 8.47 -9.17 -7.61
N GLU A 211 7.63 -8.40 -6.93
CA GLU A 211 7.73 -8.19 -5.47
C GLU A 211 7.32 -9.44 -4.68
N SER A 212 6.24 -10.12 -5.08
CA SER A 212 5.81 -11.40 -4.50
C SER A 212 6.93 -12.44 -4.60
N ARG A 213 7.57 -12.58 -5.78
CA ARG A 213 8.73 -13.46 -5.97
C ARG A 213 9.94 -13.04 -5.13
N SER A 214 10.19 -11.73 -5.03
CA SER A 214 11.26 -11.18 -4.20
C SER A 214 11.09 -11.47 -2.71
N VAL A 215 9.85 -11.60 -2.22
CA VAL A 215 9.58 -12.02 -0.83
C VAL A 215 9.67 -13.53 -0.70
N GLN A 216 9.13 -14.27 -1.67
CA GLN A 216 9.16 -15.73 -1.67
C GLN A 216 10.58 -16.29 -1.55
N ARG A 217 11.57 -15.69 -2.25
CA ARG A 217 12.98 -16.13 -2.15
C ARG A 217 13.58 -15.95 -0.74
N LEU A 218 13.04 -15.02 0.05
CA LEU A 218 13.48 -14.76 1.42
C LEU A 218 12.81 -15.70 2.41
N LEU A 219 11.54 -16.03 2.19
CA LEU A 219 10.74 -16.90 3.07
C LEU A 219 10.84 -18.39 2.75
N GLY A 220 11.25 -18.76 1.54
CA GLY A 220 11.42 -20.16 1.11
C GLY A 220 12.80 -20.44 0.50
N PRO A 221 13.91 -20.13 1.19
CA PRO A 221 15.25 -20.43 0.68
C PRO A 221 15.52 -21.95 0.71
N GLY A 222 16.31 -22.44 -0.24
CA GLY A 222 16.83 -23.81 -0.24
C GLY A 222 18.15 -23.96 0.55
N SER A 223 18.83 -22.85 0.84
CA SER A 223 20.03 -22.83 1.69
C SER A 223 20.15 -21.54 2.52
N VAL A 224 20.64 -21.66 3.76
CA VAL A 224 20.82 -20.55 4.71
C VAL A 224 22.23 -20.56 5.31
N ALA A 225 22.93 -19.44 5.23
CA ALA A 225 24.19 -19.20 5.94
C ALA A 225 23.97 -18.27 7.14
N VAL A 226 24.37 -18.71 8.35
CA VAL A 226 24.27 -17.89 9.57
C VAL A 226 25.63 -17.27 9.86
N VAL A 227 25.80 -16.00 9.47
CA VAL A 227 27.03 -15.23 9.60
C VAL A 227 27.11 -14.58 10.98
N GLY A 228 28.15 -14.88 11.74
CA GLY A 228 28.31 -14.48 13.15
C GLY A 228 27.94 -15.58 14.15
N ALA A 229 27.72 -16.82 13.70
CA ALA A 229 27.54 -17.97 14.59
C ALA A 229 28.83 -18.24 15.38
N GLY A 230 28.84 -17.95 16.68
CA GLY A 230 30.00 -18.16 17.55
C GLY A 230 29.98 -19.52 18.26
N ARG A 231 31.12 -19.89 18.86
CA ARG A 231 31.22 -21.07 19.74
C ARG A 231 30.62 -20.84 21.13
N ALA A 232 30.62 -19.60 21.60
CA ALA A 232 30.09 -19.24 22.92
C ALA A 232 28.55 -19.36 22.92
N PRO A 233 27.95 -20.02 23.92
CA PRO A 233 26.50 -20.08 24.05
C PRO A 233 25.93 -18.66 24.28
N GLY A 234 24.74 -18.40 23.71
CA GLY A 234 24.00 -17.15 23.92
C GLY A 234 24.26 -16.02 22.91
N GLY A 235 25.23 -16.15 22.01
CA GLY A 235 25.43 -15.16 20.94
C GLY A 235 24.25 -15.13 19.95
N VAL A 236 23.93 -13.95 19.40
CA VAL A 236 22.79 -13.74 18.46
C VAL A 236 22.81 -14.76 17.30
N GLY A 237 23.93 -14.88 16.58
CA GLY A 237 24.06 -15.83 15.48
C GLY A 237 23.94 -17.30 15.92
N ARG A 238 24.44 -17.65 17.11
CA ARG A 238 24.34 -19.00 17.68
C ARG A 238 22.88 -19.33 18.03
N THR A 239 22.13 -18.37 18.58
CA THR A 239 20.70 -18.52 18.88
C THR A 239 19.88 -18.74 17.62
N VAL A 240 20.12 -17.97 16.55
CA VAL A 240 19.45 -18.16 15.25
C VAL A 240 19.74 -19.53 14.68
N LEU A 241 21.01 -19.96 14.67
CA LEU A 241 21.39 -21.28 14.16
C LEU A 241 20.63 -22.39 14.89
N ARG A 242 20.59 -22.33 16.23
CA ARG A 242 19.83 -23.30 17.03
C ARG A 242 18.34 -23.27 16.72
N ASN A 243 17.74 -22.09 16.60
CA ASN A 243 16.31 -21.96 16.31
C ASN A 243 15.96 -22.51 14.93
N LEU A 244 16.83 -22.29 13.94
CA LEU A 244 16.70 -22.83 12.59
C LEU A 244 16.73 -24.37 12.58
N LEU A 245 17.70 -24.96 13.32
CA LEU A 245 17.82 -26.41 13.46
C LEU A 245 16.65 -27.01 14.26
N ALA A 246 16.22 -26.36 15.33
CA ALA A 246 15.10 -26.81 16.16
C ALA A 246 13.76 -26.79 15.41
N ALA A 247 13.58 -25.86 14.46
CA ALA A 247 12.42 -25.85 13.58
C ALA A 247 12.42 -26.99 12.54
N GLY A 248 13.58 -27.62 12.30
CA GLY A 248 13.72 -28.67 11.31
C GLY A 248 13.70 -28.15 9.87
N PHE A 249 14.41 -27.04 9.63
CA PHE A 249 14.55 -26.45 8.29
C PHE A 249 14.93 -27.51 7.24
N THR A 250 14.21 -27.51 6.12
CA THR A 250 14.32 -28.56 5.10
C THR A 250 15.49 -28.36 4.13
N GLY A 251 16.05 -27.15 4.08
CA GLY A 251 17.18 -26.78 3.24
C GLY A 251 18.55 -26.98 3.89
N ARG A 252 19.62 -26.61 3.17
CA ARG A 252 21.00 -26.69 3.66
C ARG A 252 21.32 -25.54 4.61
N THR A 253 22.06 -25.82 5.68
CA THR A 253 22.41 -24.82 6.69
C THR A 253 23.93 -24.76 6.88
N TYR A 254 24.49 -23.55 6.97
CA TYR A 254 25.92 -23.33 7.16
C TYR A 254 26.17 -22.35 8.30
N ALA A 255 27.16 -22.64 9.15
CA ALA A 255 27.64 -21.70 10.15
C ALA A 255 28.83 -20.91 9.59
N VAL A 256 28.77 -19.58 9.61
CA VAL A 256 29.85 -18.74 9.07
C VAL A 256 30.41 -17.82 10.14
N ASN A 257 31.72 -17.91 10.39
CA ASN A 257 32.42 -17.01 11.30
C ASN A 257 33.91 -16.92 10.97
N ARG A 258 34.39 -15.70 10.68
CA ARG A 258 35.80 -15.44 10.36
C ARG A 258 36.77 -15.83 11.49
N ALA A 259 36.29 -15.85 12.74
CA ALA A 259 37.08 -16.20 13.91
C ALA A 259 37.18 -17.72 14.15
N PHE A 260 36.57 -18.57 13.30
CA PHE A 260 36.77 -20.00 13.41
C PHE A 260 38.24 -20.40 13.14
N PRO A 261 38.79 -21.35 13.93
CA PRO A 261 40.02 -22.05 13.59
C PRO A 261 39.92 -22.73 12.22
N GLU A 262 41.05 -22.95 11.56
CA GLU A 262 41.08 -23.58 10.21
C GLU A 262 40.70 -25.06 10.22
N ASP A 263 40.88 -25.73 11.36
CA ASP A 263 40.53 -27.13 11.58
C ASP A 263 39.06 -27.35 11.99
N LEU A 264 38.31 -26.27 12.25
CA LEU A 264 36.90 -26.39 12.63
C LEU A 264 36.03 -26.61 11.37
N THR A 265 35.53 -27.83 11.19
CA THR A 265 34.71 -28.22 10.04
C THR A 265 33.22 -28.17 10.30
N GLU A 266 32.77 -28.22 11.55
CA GLU A 266 31.36 -28.21 11.91
C GLU A 266 31.04 -27.43 13.19
N LEU A 267 29.80 -26.99 13.31
CA LEU A 267 29.27 -26.29 14.47
C LEU A 267 27.78 -26.68 14.66
N ASP A 268 27.39 -27.24 15.80
CA ASP A 268 26.02 -27.80 16.02
C ASP A 268 25.59 -28.81 14.94
N GLY A 269 26.54 -29.58 14.40
CA GLY A 269 26.29 -30.58 13.35
C GLY A 269 26.04 -29.99 11.96
N VAL A 270 26.28 -28.70 11.73
CA VAL A 270 26.27 -28.09 10.40
C VAL A 270 27.68 -27.69 9.95
N PRO A 271 27.98 -27.70 8.63
CA PRO A 271 29.28 -27.26 8.11
C PRO A 271 29.65 -25.84 8.55
N ALA A 272 30.88 -25.67 9.03
CA ALA A 272 31.42 -24.41 9.51
C ALA A 272 32.44 -23.83 8.53
N HIS A 273 32.28 -22.56 8.17
CA HIS A 273 33.14 -21.86 7.22
C HIS A 273 33.57 -20.48 7.76
N ARG A 274 34.70 -19.96 7.28
CA ARG A 274 35.21 -18.64 7.68
C ARG A 274 34.62 -17.48 6.89
N SER A 275 34.07 -17.77 5.71
CA SER A 275 33.40 -16.83 4.80
C SER A 275 32.30 -17.55 4.02
N VAL A 276 31.40 -16.79 3.39
CA VAL A 276 30.36 -17.33 2.50
C VAL A 276 31.00 -17.89 1.23
N ALA A 277 31.97 -17.20 0.65
CA ALA A 277 32.72 -17.72 -0.51
C ALA A 277 33.41 -19.07 -0.22
N GLY A 278 33.82 -19.29 1.04
CA GLY A 278 34.45 -20.55 1.47
C GLY A 278 33.51 -21.75 1.51
N ILE A 279 32.19 -21.57 1.32
CA ILE A 279 31.21 -22.66 1.24
C ILE A 279 31.36 -23.42 -0.10
N GLY A 280 31.66 -22.72 -1.19
CA GLY A 280 31.82 -23.32 -2.52
C GLY A 280 30.52 -23.81 -3.18
N GLU A 281 29.35 -23.53 -2.58
CA GLU A 281 28.02 -23.87 -3.08
C GLU A 281 27.09 -22.65 -3.07
N ALA A 282 26.01 -22.70 -3.86
CA ALA A 282 25.02 -21.62 -3.90
C ALA A 282 24.26 -21.47 -2.56
N VAL A 283 24.31 -20.27 -1.99
CA VAL A 283 23.59 -19.88 -0.77
C VAL A 283 22.45 -18.95 -1.15
N ASP A 284 21.21 -19.27 -0.78
CA ASP A 284 20.05 -18.43 -1.11
C ASP A 284 19.89 -17.25 -0.15
N LEU A 285 20.04 -17.49 1.16
CA LEU A 285 19.82 -16.50 2.21
C LEU A 285 21.00 -16.44 3.20
N ALA A 286 21.46 -15.24 3.55
CA ALA A 286 22.40 -15.03 4.65
C ALA A 286 21.75 -14.28 5.81
N VAL A 287 21.83 -14.85 7.01
CA VAL A 287 21.44 -14.18 8.26
C VAL A 287 22.68 -13.55 8.88
N VAL A 288 22.69 -12.23 8.99
CA VAL A 288 23.85 -11.43 9.37
C VAL A 288 23.72 -10.97 10.81
N ALA A 289 24.55 -11.52 11.70
CA ALA A 289 24.60 -11.26 13.13
C ALA A 289 26.01 -10.84 13.59
N VAL A 290 26.64 -9.92 12.86
CA VAL A 290 27.98 -9.35 13.16
C VAL A 290 27.87 -7.85 13.50
N PRO A 291 28.85 -7.23 14.17
CA PRO A 291 28.85 -5.78 14.40
C PRO A 291 28.68 -4.97 13.10
N ALA A 292 28.01 -3.82 13.17
CA ALA A 292 27.60 -3.00 12.02
C ALA A 292 28.79 -2.61 11.11
N GLU A 293 29.97 -2.45 11.69
CA GLU A 293 31.20 -2.07 10.99
C GLU A 293 31.71 -3.19 10.07
N ARG A 294 31.35 -4.45 10.35
CA ARG A 294 31.76 -5.61 9.55
C ARG A 294 30.73 -6.04 8.52
N VAL A 295 29.50 -5.52 8.61
CA VAL A 295 28.42 -5.85 7.67
C VAL A 295 28.81 -5.55 6.21
N PRO A 296 29.47 -4.43 5.86
CA PRO A 296 29.86 -4.18 4.47
C PRO A 296 30.78 -5.27 3.86
N GLU A 297 31.68 -5.86 4.67
CA GLU A 297 32.52 -6.98 4.24
C GLU A 297 31.68 -8.23 3.94
N VAL A 298 30.70 -8.52 4.81
CA VAL A 298 29.79 -9.66 4.65
C VAL A 298 28.88 -9.47 3.43
N VAL A 299 28.36 -8.27 3.21
CA VAL A 299 27.52 -7.97 2.03
C VAL A 299 28.30 -8.19 0.74
N ARG A 300 29.57 -7.77 0.69
CA ARG A 300 30.43 -8.03 -0.48
C ARG A 300 30.64 -9.54 -0.70
N ASP A 301 31.03 -10.27 0.34
CA ASP A 301 31.25 -11.73 0.29
C ASP A 301 29.98 -12.49 -0.15
N CYS A 302 28.81 -12.08 0.36
CA CYS A 302 27.51 -12.60 -0.07
C CYS A 302 27.20 -12.27 -1.54
N GLY A 303 27.44 -11.02 -1.95
CA GLY A 303 27.17 -10.56 -3.31
C GLY A 303 28.04 -11.25 -4.36
N GLU A 304 29.33 -11.41 -4.09
CA GLU A 304 30.28 -12.16 -4.94
C GLU A 304 29.95 -13.65 -4.99
N SER A 305 29.35 -14.19 -3.93
CA SER A 305 28.88 -15.58 -3.86
C SER A 305 27.47 -15.80 -4.45
N GLY A 306 26.84 -14.74 -4.99
CA GLY A 306 25.51 -14.83 -5.61
C GLY A 306 24.35 -15.07 -4.63
N VAL A 307 24.51 -14.68 -3.36
CA VAL A 307 23.42 -14.73 -2.38
C VAL A 307 22.24 -13.90 -2.86
N GLN A 308 21.01 -14.38 -2.62
CA GLN A 308 19.82 -13.69 -3.10
C GLN A 308 19.26 -12.73 -2.05
N GLY A 309 19.37 -13.04 -0.76
CA GLY A 309 18.76 -12.25 0.31
C GLY A 309 19.60 -12.13 1.57
N LEU A 310 19.38 -11.05 2.30
CA LEU A 310 20.02 -10.78 3.58
C LEU A 310 18.96 -10.55 4.67
N VAL A 311 19.14 -11.18 5.84
CA VAL A 311 18.43 -10.83 7.08
C VAL A 311 19.45 -10.18 8.02
N VAL A 312 19.44 -8.87 8.14
CA VAL A 312 20.42 -8.11 8.93
C VAL A 312 19.86 -7.85 10.32
N LEU A 313 20.33 -8.62 11.31
CA LEU A 313 19.91 -8.49 12.70
C LEU A 313 20.63 -7.36 13.43
N SER A 314 21.79 -6.97 12.91
CA SER A 314 22.66 -5.95 13.50
C SER A 314 21.97 -4.59 13.61
N ALA A 315 22.01 -4.00 14.81
CA ALA A 315 21.68 -2.60 15.06
C ALA A 315 22.87 -1.67 14.74
N GLY A 316 22.76 -0.38 15.04
CA GLY A 316 23.75 0.65 14.74
C GLY A 316 23.49 1.39 13.43
N TYR A 317 22.26 1.45 12.93
CA TYR A 317 21.93 2.06 11.64
C TYR A 317 21.10 3.33 11.84
N ALA A 318 20.10 3.59 10.99
CA ALA A 318 19.36 4.85 10.99
C ALA A 318 18.68 5.20 12.34
N GLU A 319 18.47 4.22 13.22
CA GLU A 319 18.01 4.39 14.60
C GLU A 319 19.06 5.04 15.52
N SER A 320 20.35 5.01 15.14
CA SER A 320 21.47 5.61 15.86
C SER A 320 21.84 7.03 15.39
N GLY A 321 21.00 7.67 14.57
CA GLY A 321 21.19 9.06 14.14
C GLY A 321 21.74 9.22 12.71
N ALA A 322 22.41 10.35 12.44
CA ALA A 322 22.78 10.75 11.07
C ALA A 322 23.84 9.85 10.41
N GLU A 323 24.89 9.46 11.14
CA GLU A 323 25.92 8.55 10.65
C GLU A 323 25.33 7.17 10.35
N GLY A 324 24.48 6.67 11.26
CA GLY A 324 23.78 5.42 11.07
C GLY A 324 22.82 5.43 9.88
N ARG A 325 22.18 6.58 9.57
CA ARG A 325 21.43 6.77 8.32
C ARG A 325 22.33 6.63 7.10
N ALA A 326 23.49 7.29 7.08
CA ALA A 326 24.44 7.15 5.98
C ALA A 326 24.91 5.70 5.78
N ARG A 327 25.21 5.00 6.89
CA ARG A 327 25.54 3.57 6.87
C ARG A 327 24.41 2.70 6.33
N GLN A 328 23.16 3.01 6.66
CA GLN A 328 22.00 2.28 6.14
C GLN A 328 21.81 2.48 4.64
N ARG A 329 21.96 3.72 4.15
CA ARG A 329 21.90 4.01 2.71
C ARG A 329 22.97 3.21 1.96
N GLU A 330 24.17 3.15 2.50
CA GLU A 330 25.27 2.39 1.91
C GLU A 330 25.01 0.88 1.91
N LEU A 331 24.49 0.33 3.01
CA LEU A 331 24.08 -1.07 3.09
C LEU A 331 23.07 -1.43 1.98
N VAL A 332 22.03 -0.62 1.82
CA VAL A 332 20.98 -0.86 0.81
C VAL A 332 21.57 -0.74 -0.60
N ARG A 333 22.35 0.31 -0.86
CA ARG A 333 23.01 0.54 -2.16
C ARG A 333 23.92 -0.61 -2.54
N GLN A 334 24.76 -1.07 -1.61
CA GLN A 334 25.68 -2.18 -1.82
C GLN A 334 24.93 -3.49 -2.07
N ALA A 335 23.91 -3.81 -1.27
CA ALA A 335 23.17 -5.07 -1.46
C ALA A 335 22.40 -5.08 -2.79
N ARG A 336 21.70 -3.99 -3.13
CA ARG A 336 20.92 -3.89 -4.36
C ARG A 336 21.78 -3.93 -5.61
N SER A 337 23.02 -3.44 -5.55
CA SER A 337 23.94 -3.54 -6.69
C SER A 337 24.21 -4.99 -7.05
N TYR A 338 24.35 -5.89 -6.08
CA TYR A 338 24.52 -7.34 -6.31
C TYR A 338 23.23 -8.10 -6.62
N GLY A 339 22.07 -7.43 -6.72
CA GLY A 339 20.79 -8.13 -6.93
C GLY A 339 20.12 -8.64 -5.64
N MET A 340 20.68 -8.32 -4.47
CA MET A 340 20.18 -8.77 -3.17
C MET A 340 19.06 -7.87 -2.62
N ARG A 341 18.20 -8.47 -1.78
CA ARG A 341 17.18 -7.75 -1.01
C ARG A 341 17.42 -7.93 0.48
N ILE A 342 17.03 -6.96 1.29
CA ILE A 342 17.34 -6.89 2.73
C ILE A 342 16.07 -6.87 3.58
N ILE A 343 16.02 -7.73 4.59
CA ILE A 343 15.16 -7.60 5.76
C ILE A 343 16.01 -7.00 6.89
N GLY A 344 15.56 -5.89 7.48
CA GLY A 344 16.33 -5.11 8.45
C GLY A 344 16.86 -3.79 7.86
N PRO A 345 17.99 -3.26 8.38
CA PRO A 345 18.75 -3.76 9.54
C PRO A 345 17.97 -3.62 10.85
N ASN A 346 18.60 -3.99 11.97
CA ASN A 346 17.96 -4.04 13.28
C ASN A 346 16.69 -4.92 13.27
N ALA A 347 16.72 -6.01 12.50
CA ALA A 347 15.63 -6.97 12.42
C ALA A 347 15.70 -7.98 13.58
N PHE A 348 14.55 -8.52 13.97
CA PHE A 348 14.47 -9.68 14.87
C PHE A 348 14.58 -11.02 14.10
N GLY A 349 14.33 -10.99 12.79
CA GLY A 349 14.43 -12.14 11.89
C GLY A 349 13.11 -12.53 11.21
N ILE A 350 13.09 -13.72 10.61
CA ILE A 350 11.95 -14.26 9.85
C ILE A 350 11.64 -15.71 10.18
N ILE A 351 10.37 -16.09 9.98
CA ILE A 351 9.85 -17.43 10.17
C ILE A 351 8.94 -17.78 8.97
N ASN A 352 9.02 -19.02 8.50
CA ASN A 352 8.03 -19.65 7.61
C ASN A 352 7.76 -21.07 8.11
N THR A 353 6.52 -21.33 8.52
CA THR A 353 6.11 -22.61 9.14
C THR A 353 5.58 -23.63 8.14
N SER A 354 5.56 -23.29 6.83
CA SER A 354 5.15 -24.22 5.78
C SER A 354 5.97 -25.50 5.86
N GLU A 355 5.31 -26.65 5.71
CA GLU A 355 5.97 -27.96 5.89
C GLU A 355 7.11 -28.18 4.91
N ALA A 356 7.03 -27.56 3.73
CA ALA A 356 8.06 -27.62 2.70
C ALA A 356 9.34 -26.85 3.07
N VAL A 357 9.27 -25.90 4.02
CA VAL A 357 10.37 -24.98 4.35
C VAL A 357 10.82 -25.11 5.80
N ARG A 358 9.91 -24.94 6.79
CA ARG A 358 10.20 -24.96 8.24
C ARG A 358 11.36 -24.03 8.67
N LEU A 359 11.34 -22.80 8.16
CA LEU A 359 12.35 -21.79 8.43
C LEU A 359 12.07 -21.07 9.78
N ASN A 360 13.04 -21.06 10.68
CA ASN A 360 13.06 -20.15 11.84
C ASN A 360 14.41 -19.45 11.94
N ALA A 361 14.60 -18.44 11.10
CA ALA A 361 15.78 -17.58 11.07
C ALA A 361 15.53 -16.32 11.94
N SER A 362 15.15 -16.53 13.20
CA SER A 362 14.79 -15.45 14.13
C SER A 362 15.30 -15.67 15.54
N LEU A 363 15.15 -14.63 16.36
CA LEU A 363 15.46 -14.66 17.79
C LEU A 363 14.25 -15.06 18.65
N ALA A 364 13.21 -15.66 18.05
CA ALA A 364 12.01 -16.09 18.77
C ALA A 364 12.38 -17.02 19.95
N PRO A 365 11.85 -16.77 21.16
CA PRO A 365 12.13 -17.60 22.33
C PRO A 365 11.42 -18.95 22.26
N GLU A 366 10.22 -18.97 21.66
CA GLU A 366 9.33 -20.13 21.57
C GLU A 366 9.24 -20.57 20.10
N PRO A 367 9.22 -21.90 19.81
CA PRO A 367 9.04 -22.38 18.45
C PRO A 367 7.61 -22.07 17.99
N PRO A 368 7.43 -21.37 16.86
CA PRO A 368 6.11 -21.03 16.35
C PRO A 368 5.40 -22.29 15.84
N ALA A 369 4.14 -22.49 16.25
CA ALA A 369 3.28 -23.50 15.65
C ALA A 369 2.87 -23.09 14.22
N ARG A 370 2.55 -24.06 13.36
CA ARG A 370 1.93 -23.78 12.05
C ARG A 370 0.49 -23.32 12.24
N GLY A 371 0.10 -22.30 11.48
CA GLY A 371 -1.26 -21.78 11.41
C GLY A 371 -1.44 -20.94 10.15
N ARG A 372 -2.51 -20.15 10.11
CA ARG A 372 -2.95 -19.41 8.90
C ARG A 372 -2.78 -17.90 9.00
N ILE A 373 -2.00 -17.45 9.99
CA ILE A 373 -1.77 -16.03 10.28
C ILE A 373 -0.40 -15.60 9.74
N GLY A 374 -0.39 -14.63 8.83
CA GLY A 374 0.82 -13.90 8.43
C GLY A 374 1.02 -12.69 9.35
N LEU A 375 2.22 -12.53 9.91
CA LEU A 375 2.51 -11.46 10.87
C LEU A 375 3.71 -10.59 10.44
N PHE A 376 3.50 -9.28 10.32
CA PHE A 376 4.53 -8.28 10.05
C PHE A 376 4.68 -7.31 11.21
N THR A 377 5.91 -7.03 11.62
CA THR A 377 6.22 -6.00 12.63
C THR A 377 7.44 -5.18 12.22
N GLN A 378 7.44 -3.91 12.58
CA GLN A 378 8.62 -3.02 12.48
C GLN A 378 9.40 -2.94 13.80
N SER A 379 8.85 -3.47 14.91
CA SER A 379 9.50 -3.49 16.21
C SER A 379 9.77 -4.92 16.68
N GLY A 380 11.02 -5.19 17.07
CA GLY A 380 11.41 -6.50 17.60
C GLY A 380 10.72 -6.83 18.93
N ALA A 381 10.64 -5.88 19.85
CA ALA A 381 9.99 -6.09 21.15
C ALA A 381 8.48 -6.36 21.01
N ILE A 382 7.79 -5.63 20.13
CA ILE A 382 6.38 -5.89 19.82
C ILE A 382 6.23 -7.21 19.07
N GLY A 383 7.19 -7.58 18.22
CA GLY A 383 7.25 -8.90 17.59
C GLY A 383 7.27 -10.03 18.61
N ILE A 384 8.13 -9.95 19.62
CA ILE A 384 8.18 -10.92 20.72
C ILE A 384 6.83 -10.98 21.44
N ALA A 385 6.26 -9.83 21.80
CA ALA A 385 4.98 -9.77 22.51
C ALA A 385 3.84 -10.42 21.70
N LEU A 386 3.81 -10.20 20.38
CA LEU A 386 2.83 -10.80 19.47
C LEU A 386 3.04 -12.30 19.31
N LEU A 387 4.28 -12.75 19.10
CA LEU A 387 4.61 -14.18 18.99
C LEU A 387 4.23 -14.93 20.27
N SER A 388 4.63 -14.44 21.44
CA SER A 388 4.27 -15.07 22.70
C SER A 388 2.78 -14.94 23.01
N GLY A 389 2.12 -13.85 22.58
CA GLY A 389 0.67 -13.69 22.69
C GLY A 389 -0.12 -14.73 21.88
N LEU A 390 0.33 -15.02 20.65
CA LEU A 390 -0.23 -16.07 19.80
C LEU A 390 0.09 -17.46 20.35
N TYR A 391 1.35 -17.71 20.74
CA TYR A 391 1.80 -18.99 21.31
C TYR A 391 1.00 -19.39 22.56
N ARG A 392 0.83 -18.48 23.52
CA ARG A 392 0.02 -18.74 24.73
C ARG A 392 -1.46 -19.02 24.45
N ARG A 393 -1.95 -18.65 23.27
CA ARG A 393 -3.34 -18.93 22.83
C ARG A 393 -3.37 -20.04 21.77
N GLY A 394 -2.32 -20.85 21.73
CA GLY A 394 -2.11 -21.97 20.82
C GLY A 394 -2.12 -21.59 19.35
N ALA A 395 -2.08 -20.31 18.96
CA ALA A 395 -2.15 -19.89 17.57
C ALA A 395 -0.83 -20.03 16.85
N GLY A 396 -0.91 -20.67 15.70
CA GLY A 396 0.19 -20.79 14.78
C GLY A 396 0.21 -19.67 13.75
N LEU A 397 1.35 -19.56 13.09
CA LEU A 397 1.63 -18.61 12.03
C LEU A 397 1.79 -19.35 10.72
N SER A 398 1.55 -18.70 9.60
CA SER A 398 2.07 -19.12 8.30
C SER A 398 3.49 -18.59 8.13
N SER A 399 3.68 -17.30 8.41
CA SER A 399 4.95 -16.61 8.33
C SER A 399 5.00 -15.43 9.32
N PHE A 400 6.21 -15.12 9.80
CA PHE A 400 6.47 -13.96 10.63
C PHE A 400 7.68 -13.19 10.12
N ILE A 401 7.57 -11.86 10.13
CA ILE A 401 8.61 -10.96 9.67
C ILE A 401 8.77 -9.78 10.63
N SER A 402 9.99 -9.59 11.08
CA SER A 402 10.42 -8.34 11.70
C SER A 402 11.29 -7.53 10.73
N ALA A 403 10.73 -6.46 10.17
CA ALA A 403 11.43 -5.62 9.21
C ALA A 403 12.48 -4.69 9.84
N GLY A 404 12.46 -4.49 11.17
CA GLY A 404 13.33 -3.54 11.85
C GLY A 404 13.17 -2.15 11.24
N ASN A 405 14.28 -1.52 10.86
CA ASN A 405 14.30 -0.20 10.22
C ASN A 405 13.62 -0.15 8.84
N ARG A 406 13.26 -1.32 8.27
CA ARG A 406 12.57 -1.44 6.98
C ARG A 406 13.35 -0.73 5.87
N ALA A 407 14.65 -0.99 5.77
CA ALA A 407 15.54 -0.29 4.84
C ALA A 407 15.36 -0.69 3.37
N ASP A 408 14.72 -1.82 3.09
CA ASP A 408 14.53 -2.28 1.71
C ASP A 408 13.19 -2.99 1.52
N VAL A 409 12.99 -4.17 2.13
CA VAL A 409 11.71 -4.88 2.06
C VAL A 409 10.72 -4.26 3.07
N SER A 410 9.47 -4.08 2.65
CA SER A 410 8.41 -3.38 3.38
C SER A 410 7.13 -4.21 3.51
N GLY A 411 6.18 -3.73 4.32
CA GLY A 411 4.85 -4.34 4.41
C GLY A 411 4.09 -4.35 3.07
N ASN A 412 4.42 -3.46 2.13
CA ASN A 412 3.86 -3.49 0.78
C ASN A 412 4.29 -4.75 0.02
N ASP A 413 5.56 -5.13 0.11
CA ASP A 413 6.07 -6.34 -0.52
C ASP A 413 5.39 -7.59 0.07
N PHE A 414 5.18 -7.62 1.39
CA PHE A 414 4.50 -8.74 2.06
C PHE A 414 3.01 -8.83 1.77
N LEU A 415 2.30 -7.71 1.62
CA LEU A 415 0.91 -7.72 1.14
C LEU A 415 0.81 -8.32 -0.27
N GLN A 416 1.80 -8.08 -1.13
CA GLN A 416 1.85 -8.70 -2.47
C GLN A 416 2.04 -10.21 -2.36
N TYR A 417 2.95 -10.67 -1.50
CA TYR A 417 3.19 -12.09 -1.27
C TYR A 417 1.97 -12.81 -0.65
N TRP A 418 1.42 -12.26 0.44
CA TRP A 418 0.29 -12.87 1.15
C TRP A 418 -1.00 -12.87 0.36
N TYR A 419 -1.16 -11.99 -0.63
CA TYR A 419 -2.27 -12.05 -1.56
C TYR A 419 -2.31 -13.42 -2.27
N ASP A 420 -1.16 -13.91 -2.75
CA ASP A 420 -1.06 -15.18 -3.49
C ASP A 420 -0.89 -16.41 -2.58
N ASP A 421 -0.40 -16.21 -1.35
CA ASP A 421 0.00 -17.32 -0.47
C ASP A 421 -1.19 -18.13 0.08
N PRO A 422 -1.37 -19.40 -0.31
CA PRO A 422 -2.50 -20.21 0.14
C PRO A 422 -2.40 -20.62 1.62
N ASP A 423 -1.21 -20.53 2.24
CA ASP A 423 -1.01 -20.85 3.66
C ASP A 423 -1.43 -19.69 4.59
N THR A 424 -1.74 -18.51 4.05
CA THR A 424 -2.12 -17.31 4.81
C THR A 424 -3.56 -16.89 4.52
N ASP A 425 -4.39 -16.83 5.57
CA ASP A 425 -5.78 -16.35 5.50
C ASP A 425 -5.95 -14.98 6.14
N VAL A 426 -5.19 -14.68 7.20
CA VAL A 426 -5.29 -13.44 7.96
C VAL A 426 -3.93 -12.77 8.05
N VAL A 427 -3.90 -11.47 7.78
CA VAL A 427 -2.70 -10.66 7.81
C VAL A 427 -2.75 -9.71 9.01
N LEU A 428 -1.75 -9.81 9.90
CA LEU A 428 -1.57 -8.92 11.04
C LEU A 428 -0.35 -8.02 10.81
N LEU A 429 -0.55 -6.71 10.91
CA LEU A 429 0.49 -5.72 10.67
C LEU A 429 0.64 -4.77 11.86
N TYR A 430 1.82 -4.74 12.47
CA TYR A 430 2.24 -3.65 13.35
C TYR A 430 3.10 -2.66 12.59
N LEU A 431 2.60 -1.43 12.40
CA LEU A 431 3.20 -0.39 11.55
C LEU A 431 3.50 0.89 12.34
N GLU A 432 4.77 1.23 12.48
CA GLU A 432 5.26 2.53 12.95
C GLU A 432 5.32 3.57 11.83
N SER A 433 5.54 3.14 10.58
CA SER A 433 5.30 3.99 9.42
C SER A 433 4.89 3.22 8.16
N ILE A 434 4.20 3.93 7.28
CA ILE A 434 3.78 3.45 5.96
C ILE A 434 4.66 4.17 4.93
N GLY A 435 5.51 3.45 4.21
CA GLY A 435 6.50 4.03 3.31
C GLY A 435 5.89 4.75 2.11
N ASN A 436 5.08 4.02 1.34
CA ASN A 436 4.26 4.56 0.27
C ASN A 436 2.79 4.25 0.60
N PRO A 437 2.05 5.18 1.20
CA PRO A 437 0.67 4.94 1.63
C PRO A 437 -0.33 4.78 0.48
N ARG A 438 -0.14 5.43 -0.68
CA ARG A 438 -0.97 5.17 -1.88
C ARG A 438 -0.87 3.70 -2.31
N LYS A 439 0.35 3.21 -2.48
CA LYS A 439 0.62 1.80 -2.77
C LYS A 439 0.10 0.90 -1.66
N PHE A 440 0.34 1.26 -0.39
CA PHE A 440 -0.18 0.49 0.75
C PHE A 440 -1.70 0.36 0.71
N THR A 441 -2.44 1.46 0.58
CA THR A 441 -3.91 1.47 0.51
C THR A 441 -4.42 0.64 -0.66
N ARG A 442 -3.83 0.80 -1.85
CA ARG A 442 -4.17 -0.02 -3.03
C ARG A 442 -3.98 -1.52 -2.78
N LEU A 443 -2.83 -1.89 -2.22
CA LEU A 443 -2.50 -3.30 -1.93
C LEU A 443 -3.34 -3.86 -0.78
N ALA A 444 -3.57 -3.07 0.26
CA ALA A 444 -4.41 -3.41 1.39
C ALA A 444 -5.85 -3.64 0.94
N ARG A 445 -6.43 -2.76 0.11
CA ARG A 445 -7.77 -2.93 -0.47
C ARG A 445 -7.90 -4.23 -1.26
N ARG A 446 -6.95 -4.50 -2.15
CA ARG A 446 -6.93 -5.73 -2.94
C ARG A 446 -6.81 -6.97 -2.05
N THR A 447 -5.97 -6.90 -1.02
CA THR A 447 -5.75 -8.02 -0.10
C THR A 447 -6.97 -8.23 0.81
N ALA A 448 -7.51 -7.16 1.39
CA ALA A 448 -8.68 -7.15 2.26
C ALA A 448 -9.95 -7.68 1.57
N ALA A 449 -10.08 -7.56 0.24
CA ALA A 449 -11.19 -8.15 -0.49
C ALA A 449 -11.23 -9.69 -0.38
N GLU A 450 -10.07 -10.33 -0.23
CA GLU A 450 -9.92 -11.79 -0.14
C GLU A 450 -9.60 -12.27 1.28
N LYS A 451 -8.74 -11.53 1.99
CA LYS A 451 -8.09 -11.94 3.24
C LYS A 451 -8.11 -10.79 4.24
N PRO A 452 -8.64 -10.95 5.47
CA PRO A 452 -8.66 -9.88 6.46
C PRO A 452 -7.28 -9.30 6.74
N VAL A 453 -7.16 -7.97 6.69
CA VAL A 453 -5.93 -7.23 7.03
C VAL A 453 -6.17 -6.43 8.29
N VAL A 454 -5.54 -6.83 9.39
CA VAL A 454 -5.65 -6.17 10.69
C VAL A 454 -4.38 -5.35 10.96
N VAL A 455 -4.54 -4.07 11.28
CA VAL A 455 -3.42 -3.14 11.47
C VAL A 455 -3.47 -2.50 12.86
N VAL A 456 -2.34 -2.54 13.55
CA VAL A 456 -2.03 -1.60 14.64
C VAL A 456 -1.03 -0.58 14.13
N LYS A 457 -1.42 0.70 14.19
CA LYS A 457 -0.52 1.82 13.90
C LYS A 457 0.15 2.28 15.20
N GLY A 458 1.46 2.15 15.31
CA GLY A 458 2.26 2.75 16.39
C GLY A 458 2.52 4.24 16.16
N ALA A 459 3.03 4.95 17.18
CA ALA A 459 3.48 6.36 17.11
C ALA A 459 2.43 7.37 16.57
N ARG A 460 1.17 7.23 17.00
CA ARG A 460 0.01 7.99 16.47
C ARG A 460 0.05 9.50 16.71
N HIS A 461 0.73 9.93 17.77
CA HIS A 461 0.73 11.31 18.25
C HIS A 461 2.14 11.90 18.37
N SER A 462 3.18 11.21 17.89
CA SER A 462 4.56 11.65 18.12
C SER A 462 4.97 12.85 17.26
N GLY A 463 4.25 13.11 16.16
CA GLY A 463 4.60 14.15 15.18
C GLY A 463 5.99 13.95 14.55
N SER A 464 6.62 12.79 14.79
CA SER A 464 8.00 12.49 14.45
C SER A 464 8.10 11.16 13.73
N THR A 465 9.00 11.10 12.74
CA THR A 465 9.31 9.87 12.02
C THR A 465 9.91 8.84 13.00
N PRO A 466 9.46 7.57 12.99
CA PRO A 466 10.06 6.54 13.82
C PRO A 466 11.57 6.44 13.59
N PRO A 467 12.38 6.25 14.66
CA PRO A 467 13.82 6.05 14.51
C PRO A 467 14.12 4.95 13.49
N GLY A 468 15.09 5.18 12.60
CA GLY A 468 15.45 4.19 11.58
C GLY A 468 14.69 4.29 10.26
N HIS A 469 13.50 4.88 10.25
CA HIS A 469 12.63 4.88 9.08
C HIS A 469 12.88 6.11 8.21
N ALA A 470 13.15 5.91 6.92
CA ALA A 470 13.25 6.99 5.93
C ALA A 470 11.87 7.25 5.32
N VAL A 471 10.98 7.93 6.06
CA VAL A 471 9.67 8.37 5.54
C VAL A 471 9.45 9.85 5.83
N PRO A 472 8.81 10.59 4.90
CA PRO A 472 8.30 11.92 5.19
C PRO A 472 7.36 11.88 6.40
N ALA A 473 7.45 12.87 7.29
CA ALA A 473 6.47 13.03 8.35
C ALA A 473 5.11 13.37 7.73
N THR A 474 4.08 12.60 8.06
CA THR A 474 2.71 12.90 7.64
C THR A 474 2.21 14.15 8.35
N ARG A 475 1.52 15.03 7.62
CA ARG A 475 0.83 16.19 8.19
C ARG A 475 -0.67 15.93 8.37
N ILE A 476 -1.15 14.77 7.92
CA ILE A 476 -2.54 14.35 8.05
C ILE A 476 -2.81 13.90 9.50
N PRO A 477 -3.94 14.33 10.11
CA PRO A 477 -4.38 13.81 11.41
C PRO A 477 -4.54 12.28 11.42
N ASP A 478 -4.19 11.62 12.53
CA ASP A 478 -4.31 10.16 12.63
C ASP A 478 -5.75 9.65 12.42
N ALA A 479 -6.76 10.46 12.75
CA ALA A 479 -8.16 10.16 12.46
C ALA A 479 -8.42 10.01 10.95
N THR A 480 -7.87 10.89 10.11
CA THR A 480 -7.97 10.80 8.66
C THR A 480 -7.24 9.55 8.15
N VAL A 481 -6.01 9.28 8.62
CA VAL A 481 -5.30 8.04 8.26
C VAL A 481 -6.10 6.80 8.65
N SER A 482 -6.75 6.82 9.83
CA SER A 482 -7.67 5.76 10.27
C SER A 482 -8.82 5.54 9.31
N ALA A 483 -9.46 6.63 8.88
CA ALA A 483 -10.59 6.57 7.96
C ALA A 483 -10.18 5.99 6.60
N LEU A 484 -9.05 6.46 6.05
CA LEU A 484 -8.51 5.97 4.77
C LEU A 484 -8.14 4.48 4.82
N LEU A 485 -7.56 4.01 5.94
CA LEU A 485 -7.28 2.59 6.12
C LEU A 485 -8.56 1.75 6.18
N ARG A 486 -9.57 2.19 6.95
CA ARG A 486 -10.86 1.48 7.04
C ARG A 486 -11.57 1.40 5.68
N GLN A 487 -11.50 2.45 4.87
CA GLN A 487 -12.03 2.45 3.49
C GLN A 487 -11.33 1.44 2.59
N ALA A 488 -10.04 1.19 2.83
CA ALA A 488 -9.28 0.14 2.17
C ALA A 488 -9.59 -1.27 2.73
N GLY A 489 -10.61 -1.43 3.58
CA GLY A 489 -10.97 -2.71 4.18
C GLY A 489 -10.04 -3.15 5.30
N VAL A 490 -9.13 -2.29 5.75
CA VAL A 490 -8.23 -2.58 6.87
C VAL A 490 -9.00 -2.50 8.18
N ILE A 491 -8.93 -3.57 8.96
CA ILE A 491 -9.40 -3.63 10.34
C ILE A 491 -8.36 -2.93 11.22
N ARG A 492 -8.61 -1.66 11.52
CA ARG A 492 -7.69 -0.86 12.35
C ARG A 492 -8.06 -0.99 13.81
N VAL A 493 -7.14 -1.51 14.61
CA VAL A 493 -7.28 -1.68 16.07
C VAL A 493 -6.29 -0.81 16.85
N ASP A 494 -6.55 -0.62 18.13
CA ASP A 494 -5.84 0.34 18.96
C ASP A 494 -4.64 -0.26 19.68
N THR A 495 -4.72 -1.54 20.02
CA THR A 495 -3.72 -2.21 20.83
C THR A 495 -3.19 -3.49 20.17
N VAL A 496 -1.96 -3.87 20.54
CA VAL A 496 -1.35 -5.16 20.16
C VAL A 496 -2.22 -6.34 20.64
N THR A 497 -2.88 -6.17 21.78
CA THR A 497 -3.83 -7.11 22.34
C THR A 497 -5.05 -7.31 21.42
N GLU A 498 -5.65 -6.22 20.94
CA GLU A 498 -6.76 -6.26 19.98
C GLU A 498 -6.34 -6.85 18.62
N LEU A 499 -5.09 -6.63 18.20
CA LEU A 499 -4.54 -7.22 16.97
C LEU A 499 -4.58 -8.75 17.02
N VAL A 500 -4.16 -9.32 18.15
CA VAL A 500 -4.23 -10.76 18.39
C VAL A 500 -5.69 -11.21 18.53
N ASP A 501 -6.52 -10.48 19.28
CA ASP A 501 -7.92 -10.85 19.52
C ASP A 501 -8.74 -10.93 18.23
N ALA A 502 -8.64 -9.92 17.36
CA ALA A 502 -9.29 -9.90 16.05
C ALA A 502 -8.69 -10.96 15.12
N GLY A 503 -7.36 -11.09 15.10
CA GLY A 503 -6.66 -12.07 14.27
C GLY A 503 -7.07 -13.52 14.56
N LEU A 504 -7.21 -13.87 15.84
CA LEU A 504 -7.66 -15.20 16.27
C LEU A 504 -9.09 -15.51 15.83
N LEU A 505 -10.01 -14.53 15.95
CA LEU A 505 -11.39 -14.70 15.49
C LEU A 505 -11.43 -14.93 13.98
N LEU A 506 -10.80 -14.03 13.23
CA LEU A 506 -10.83 -14.04 11.77
C LEU A 506 -10.15 -15.27 11.16
N ALA A 507 -9.13 -15.83 11.84
CA ALA A 507 -8.43 -17.02 11.37
C ALA A 507 -9.13 -18.33 11.74
N GLY A 508 -10.01 -18.32 12.76
CA GLY A 508 -10.67 -19.51 13.28
C GLY A 508 -12.16 -19.64 12.96
N GLN A 509 -12.83 -18.53 12.62
CA GLN A 509 -14.28 -18.43 12.51
C GLN A 509 -14.75 -17.82 11.19
N PRO A 510 -15.93 -18.22 10.67
CA PRO A 510 -16.50 -17.61 9.48
C PRO A 510 -16.92 -16.15 9.74
N LEU A 511 -17.02 -15.36 8.68
CA LEU A 511 -17.49 -13.98 8.79
C LEU A 511 -18.98 -13.92 9.13
N PRO A 512 -19.42 -13.03 10.04
CA PRO A 512 -20.83 -12.88 10.37
C PRO A 512 -21.62 -12.27 9.20
N ALA A 513 -22.84 -12.76 9.01
CA ALA A 513 -23.75 -12.22 7.99
C ALA A 513 -24.23 -10.80 8.33
N GLY A 514 -24.31 -10.47 9.62
CA GLY A 514 -24.84 -9.20 10.11
C GLY A 514 -24.51 -8.96 11.57
N PRO A 515 -25.08 -7.90 12.17
CA PRO A 515 -24.73 -7.47 13.53
C PRO A 515 -25.53 -8.18 14.63
N ARG A 516 -26.37 -9.18 14.33
CA ARG A 516 -27.25 -9.81 15.32
C ARG A 516 -26.51 -10.87 16.12
N VAL A 517 -26.49 -10.77 17.44
CA VAL A 517 -25.68 -11.65 18.31
C VAL A 517 -26.56 -12.39 19.30
N ALA A 518 -26.50 -13.72 19.29
CA ALA A 518 -27.05 -14.53 20.37
C ALA A 518 -26.03 -14.62 21.52
N ILE A 519 -26.50 -14.52 22.76
CA ILE A 519 -25.66 -14.63 23.96
C ILE A 519 -26.23 -15.79 24.78
N LEU A 520 -25.39 -16.76 25.13
CA LEU A 520 -25.79 -17.89 25.98
C LEU A 520 -24.71 -18.23 26.98
N GLY A 521 -25.07 -18.66 28.18
CA GLY A 521 -24.09 -19.09 29.17
C GLY A 521 -24.64 -19.32 30.56
N ASN A 522 -23.78 -19.69 31.49
CA ASN A 522 -24.16 -20.09 32.86
C ASN A 522 -24.02 -18.97 33.91
N SER A 523 -23.99 -17.72 33.46
CA SER A 523 -23.87 -16.54 34.32
C SER A 523 -24.68 -15.38 33.76
N GLU A 524 -25.78 -15.05 34.45
CA GLU A 524 -26.63 -13.90 34.11
C GLU A 524 -25.84 -12.59 34.03
N SER A 525 -25.01 -12.30 35.04
CA SER A 525 -24.23 -11.05 35.09
C SER A 525 -23.24 -10.93 33.92
N LEU A 526 -22.58 -12.03 33.54
CA LEU A 526 -21.67 -12.02 32.38
C LEU A 526 -22.43 -11.91 31.06
N GLY A 527 -23.63 -12.49 30.98
CA GLY A 527 -24.56 -12.31 29.87
C GLY A 527 -24.96 -10.85 29.69
N LEU A 528 -25.32 -10.15 30.77
CA LEU A 528 -25.66 -8.72 30.75
C LEU A 528 -24.47 -7.84 30.36
N LEU A 529 -23.28 -8.08 30.90
CA LEU A 529 -22.07 -7.35 30.49
C LEU A 529 -21.77 -7.53 28.99
N THR A 530 -21.97 -8.76 28.47
CA THR A 530 -21.81 -9.05 27.05
C THR A 530 -22.86 -8.32 26.22
N TYR A 531 -24.10 -8.24 26.71
CA TYR A 531 -25.20 -7.52 26.05
C TYR A 531 -24.91 -6.02 25.97
N ASP A 532 -24.47 -5.39 27.06
CA ASP A 532 -24.12 -3.96 27.09
C ASP A 532 -22.92 -3.65 26.20
N ALA A 533 -21.89 -4.51 26.21
CA ALA A 533 -20.75 -4.39 25.31
C ALA A 533 -21.18 -4.47 23.83
N CYS A 534 -22.13 -5.38 23.49
CA CYS A 534 -22.65 -5.48 22.13
C CYS A 534 -23.32 -4.17 21.70
N LEU A 535 -24.15 -3.57 22.55
CA LEU A 535 -24.79 -2.28 22.25
C LEU A 535 -23.77 -1.14 22.07
N ALA A 536 -22.74 -1.08 22.93
CA ALA A 536 -21.70 -0.06 22.86
C ALA A 536 -20.88 -0.12 21.56
N GLU A 537 -20.67 -1.32 21.02
CA GLU A 537 -19.96 -1.55 19.75
C GLU A 537 -20.88 -1.51 18.51
N GLY A 538 -22.17 -1.21 18.69
CA GLY A 538 -23.15 -1.10 17.61
C GLY A 538 -23.67 -2.44 17.06
N LEU A 539 -23.45 -3.53 17.80
CA LEU A 539 -24.08 -4.82 17.54
C LEU A 539 -25.53 -4.84 18.03
N ARG A 540 -26.30 -5.85 17.61
CA ARG A 540 -27.71 -6.05 17.96
C ARG A 540 -27.87 -7.35 18.75
N PRO A 541 -27.63 -7.35 20.06
CA PRO A 541 -27.74 -8.55 20.87
C PRO A 541 -29.21 -8.98 21.03
N LEU A 542 -29.45 -10.29 21.03
CA LEU A 542 -30.71 -10.89 21.49
C LEU A 542 -30.70 -10.98 23.04
N PRO A 543 -31.86 -11.12 23.70
CA PRO A 543 -31.91 -11.36 25.14
C PRO A 543 -31.00 -12.55 25.53
N PRO A 544 -30.11 -12.40 26.53
CA PRO A 544 -29.21 -13.47 26.93
C PRO A 544 -29.97 -14.71 27.42
N LEU A 545 -29.56 -15.88 26.95
CA LEU A 545 -30.04 -17.17 27.45
C LEU A 545 -29.20 -17.61 28.65
N ASP A 546 -29.76 -17.52 29.85
CA ASP A 546 -29.14 -18.03 31.07
C ASP A 546 -29.41 -19.54 31.22
N LEU A 547 -28.33 -20.33 31.17
CA LEU A 547 -28.33 -21.77 31.38
C LEU A 547 -28.24 -22.15 32.86
N THR A 548 -28.15 -21.15 33.76
CA THR A 548 -27.93 -21.28 35.20
C THR A 548 -26.56 -21.83 35.56
N THR A 549 -26.11 -21.59 36.80
CA THR A 549 -24.79 -22.04 37.30
C THR A 549 -24.62 -23.57 37.38
N ALA A 550 -25.72 -24.33 37.23
CA ALA A 550 -25.72 -25.79 37.20
C ALA A 550 -25.56 -26.38 35.79
N ALA A 551 -25.43 -25.54 34.75
CA ALA A 551 -25.33 -25.99 33.36
C ALA A 551 -24.14 -26.94 33.15
N THR A 552 -24.43 -28.10 32.57
CA THR A 552 -23.43 -29.10 32.18
C THR A 552 -22.88 -28.83 30.77
N PRO A 553 -21.75 -29.42 30.38
CA PRO A 553 -21.27 -29.36 29.00
C PRO A 553 -22.32 -29.79 27.94
N ALA A 554 -23.21 -30.73 28.28
CA ALA A 554 -24.28 -31.17 27.38
C ALA A 554 -25.30 -30.05 27.12
N ASP A 555 -25.63 -29.26 28.15
CA ASP A 555 -26.53 -28.11 28.04
C ASP A 555 -25.93 -27.02 27.15
N PHE A 556 -24.65 -26.71 27.33
CA PHE A 556 -23.90 -25.79 26.46
C PHE A 556 -23.89 -26.25 25.00
N ARG A 557 -23.68 -27.56 24.75
CA ARG A 557 -23.71 -28.13 23.40
C ARG A 557 -25.08 -27.95 22.75
N ALA A 558 -26.16 -28.28 23.47
CA ALA A 558 -27.52 -28.18 22.96
C ALA A 558 -27.90 -26.73 22.67
N ALA A 559 -27.66 -25.82 23.62
CA ALA A 559 -27.96 -24.40 23.47
C ALA A 559 -27.17 -23.75 22.33
N LEU A 560 -25.88 -24.09 22.18
CA LEU A 560 -25.08 -23.59 21.06
C LEU A 560 -25.59 -24.10 19.71
N ALA A 561 -25.95 -25.38 19.61
CA ALA A 561 -26.50 -25.94 18.38
C ALA A 561 -27.82 -25.25 17.97
N GLU A 562 -28.71 -25.00 18.94
CA GLU A 562 -29.96 -24.28 18.72
C GLU A 562 -29.73 -22.82 18.28
N ALA A 563 -28.87 -22.08 19.00
CA ALA A 563 -28.53 -20.71 18.64
C ALA A 563 -27.90 -20.61 17.24
N LEU A 564 -27.04 -21.56 16.87
CA LEU A 564 -26.47 -21.61 15.53
C LEU A 564 -27.54 -21.88 14.46
N ALA A 565 -28.53 -22.72 14.73
CA ALA A 565 -29.64 -23.00 13.81
C ALA A 565 -30.61 -21.82 13.65
N ASP A 566 -30.72 -20.92 14.64
CA ASP A 566 -31.68 -19.81 14.62
C ASP A 566 -31.35 -18.70 13.61
N GLY A 567 -32.18 -18.51 12.59
CA GLY A 567 -32.02 -17.44 11.58
C GLY A 567 -32.11 -16.01 12.13
N ALA A 568 -32.49 -15.81 13.40
CA ALA A 568 -32.55 -14.52 14.06
C ALA A 568 -31.17 -13.98 14.47
N CYS A 569 -30.13 -14.81 14.56
CA CYS A 569 -28.76 -14.39 14.90
C CYS A 569 -27.75 -14.64 13.76
N ASP A 570 -26.71 -13.83 13.73
CA ASP A 570 -25.60 -13.89 12.77
C ASP A 570 -24.29 -14.35 13.41
N ALA A 571 -24.21 -14.35 14.74
CA ALA A 571 -23.06 -14.74 15.56
C ALA A 571 -23.52 -15.21 16.95
N VAL A 572 -22.69 -16.00 17.65
CA VAL A 572 -22.96 -16.47 19.01
C VAL A 572 -21.80 -16.14 19.95
N VAL A 573 -22.11 -15.56 21.11
CA VAL A 573 -21.16 -15.38 22.21
C VAL A 573 -21.56 -16.31 23.35
N VAL A 574 -20.65 -17.20 23.73
CA VAL A 574 -20.84 -18.14 24.85
C VAL A 574 -20.14 -17.58 26.08
N THR A 575 -20.84 -17.40 27.19
CA THR A 575 -20.27 -16.96 28.46
C THR A 575 -20.14 -18.16 29.41
N ALA A 576 -18.95 -18.36 29.97
CA ALA A 576 -18.65 -19.53 30.79
C ALA A 576 -17.93 -19.16 32.09
N ILE A 577 -18.49 -19.62 33.20
CA ILE A 577 -17.86 -19.68 34.52
C ILE A 577 -17.77 -21.14 34.98
N PRO A 578 -16.93 -21.49 35.97
CA PRO A 578 -16.96 -22.82 36.58
C PRO A 578 -18.39 -23.16 37.07
N TRP A 579 -18.90 -24.35 36.73
CA TRP A 579 -20.23 -24.80 37.18
C TRP A 579 -20.16 -25.52 38.53
N VAL A 580 -21.33 -25.71 39.15
CA VAL A 580 -21.48 -26.40 40.43
C VAL A 580 -22.16 -27.75 40.18
N GLY A 581 -21.48 -28.86 40.53
CA GLY A 581 -22.02 -30.22 40.37
C GLY A 581 -22.98 -30.66 41.49
N GLU A 582 -23.51 -31.89 41.39
CA GLU A 582 -24.53 -32.49 42.31
C GLU A 582 -24.12 -32.59 43.80
N GLY A 583 -22.90 -32.19 44.17
CA GLY A 583 -22.42 -32.11 45.56
C GLY A 583 -22.11 -30.71 46.08
N GLY A 584 -22.39 -29.64 45.32
CA GLY A 584 -22.00 -28.28 45.69
C GLY A 584 -20.49 -27.99 45.56
N VAL A 585 -19.75 -28.90 44.93
CA VAL A 585 -18.30 -28.78 44.69
C VAL A 585 -18.08 -28.15 43.32
N THR A 586 -17.18 -27.17 43.26
CA THR A 586 -16.69 -26.58 41.99
C THR A 586 -15.72 -27.54 41.33
N GLU A 587 -16.08 -28.07 40.16
CA GLU A 587 -15.19 -28.92 39.36
C GLU A 587 -14.32 -28.02 38.46
N SER A 588 -13.01 -28.01 38.68
CA SER A 588 -12.04 -27.15 37.96
C SER A 588 -11.29 -27.88 36.83
N GLY A 589 -11.54 -29.18 36.63
CA GLY A 589 -10.84 -30.05 35.68
C GLY A 589 -11.44 -30.12 34.27
N ASP A 590 -12.59 -29.50 34.03
CA ASP A 590 -13.45 -29.85 32.88
C ASP A 590 -13.40 -28.89 31.69
N GLY A 591 -12.41 -27.99 31.64
CA GLY A 591 -12.21 -27.09 30.50
C GLY A 591 -12.11 -27.85 29.16
N GLU A 592 -11.51 -29.03 29.15
CA GLU A 592 -11.44 -29.90 27.97
C GLU A 592 -12.78 -30.50 27.58
N VAL A 593 -13.59 -30.92 28.56
CA VAL A 593 -14.91 -31.52 28.34
C VAL A 593 -15.89 -30.48 27.80
N LEU A 594 -15.91 -29.29 28.40
CA LEU A 594 -16.70 -28.17 27.91
C LEU A 594 -16.21 -27.72 26.52
N ALA A 595 -14.90 -27.65 26.28
CA ALA A 595 -14.37 -27.37 24.94
C ALA A 595 -14.83 -28.40 23.90
N ALA A 596 -14.80 -29.69 24.22
CA ALA A 596 -15.29 -30.75 23.34
C ALA A 596 -16.79 -30.62 23.05
N ALA A 597 -17.58 -30.29 24.07
CA ALA A 597 -19.02 -30.09 23.93
C ALA A 597 -19.36 -28.86 23.07
N LEU A 598 -18.68 -27.74 23.27
CA LEU A 598 -18.83 -26.54 22.45
C LEU A 598 -18.45 -26.79 20.99
N ARG A 599 -17.35 -27.51 20.73
CA ARG A 599 -16.99 -27.92 19.36
C ARG A 599 -18.05 -28.82 18.72
N ALA A 600 -18.56 -29.79 19.48
CA ALA A 600 -19.62 -30.68 19.00
C ALA A 600 -20.90 -29.89 18.67
N GLY A 601 -21.25 -28.87 19.46
CA GLY A 601 -22.35 -27.96 19.15
C GLY A 601 -22.09 -27.14 17.89
N ALA A 602 -20.91 -26.52 17.80
CA ALA A 602 -20.48 -25.73 16.65
C ALA A 602 -20.46 -26.50 15.33
N ALA A 603 -20.18 -27.81 15.37
CA ALA A 603 -20.14 -28.66 14.19
C ALA A 603 -21.52 -29.04 13.63
N THR A 604 -22.61 -28.86 14.40
CA THR A 604 -23.95 -29.32 14.02
C THR A 604 -24.83 -28.28 13.33
N GLY A 605 -24.48 -26.99 13.43
CA GLY A 605 -25.26 -25.88 12.89
C GLY A 605 -24.65 -25.26 11.62
N PRO A 606 -25.35 -24.28 11.00
CA PRO A 606 -24.78 -23.48 9.93
C PRO A 606 -23.56 -22.69 10.41
N ALA A 607 -22.66 -22.38 9.48
CA ALA A 607 -21.40 -21.71 9.77
C ALA A 607 -21.64 -20.23 10.19
N LYS A 608 -21.77 -20.00 11.51
CA LYS A 608 -21.74 -18.66 12.13
C LYS A 608 -20.56 -18.55 13.08
N PRO A 609 -19.97 -17.36 13.27
CA PRO A 609 -18.88 -17.18 14.22
C PRO A 609 -19.33 -17.42 15.66
N VAL A 610 -18.52 -18.17 16.40
CA VAL A 610 -18.66 -18.42 17.83
C VAL A 610 -17.45 -17.84 18.56
N ALA A 611 -17.70 -17.07 19.63
CA ALA A 611 -16.67 -16.58 20.54
C ALA A 611 -17.01 -16.99 21.97
N VAL A 612 -16.00 -17.37 22.76
CA VAL A 612 -16.17 -17.76 24.16
C VAL A 612 -15.62 -16.67 25.08
N VAL A 613 -16.39 -16.24 26.06
CA VAL A 613 -15.95 -15.38 27.17
C VAL A 613 -15.85 -16.26 28.40
N HIS A 614 -14.69 -16.26 29.06
CA HIS A 614 -14.46 -17.09 30.24
C HIS A 614 -13.90 -16.29 31.42
N VAL A 615 -14.24 -16.72 32.63
CA VAL A 615 -13.70 -16.15 33.88
C VAL A 615 -13.03 -17.27 34.68
N GLU A 616 -11.74 -17.13 35.01
CA GLU A 616 -10.95 -18.11 35.77
C GLU A 616 -10.89 -19.54 35.18
N MET A 617 -11.25 -19.72 33.90
CA MET A 617 -11.18 -21.01 33.19
C MET A 617 -10.04 -21.06 32.15
N GLY A 618 -8.78 -20.90 32.58
CA GLY A 618 -7.62 -20.92 31.66
C GLY A 618 -7.51 -22.22 30.84
N ALA A 619 -7.79 -23.37 31.46
CA ALA A 619 -7.76 -24.68 30.80
C ALA A 619 -8.80 -24.81 29.66
N LEU A 620 -9.95 -24.11 29.76
CA LEU A 620 -10.94 -24.05 28.68
C LEU A 620 -10.36 -23.30 27.46
N ALA A 621 -9.69 -22.18 27.68
CA ALA A 621 -9.05 -21.41 26.61
C ALA A 621 -7.94 -22.22 25.91
N ASP A 622 -7.10 -22.89 26.68
CA ASP A 622 -6.04 -23.75 26.16
C ASP A 622 -6.61 -24.93 25.36
N ALA A 623 -7.63 -25.59 25.91
CA ALA A 623 -8.33 -26.68 25.24
C ALA A 623 -8.89 -26.18 23.91
N LEU A 624 -9.72 -25.13 23.90
CA LEU A 624 -10.33 -24.57 22.69
C LEU A 624 -9.29 -24.18 21.62
N ALA A 625 -8.12 -23.70 22.05
CA ALA A 625 -6.98 -23.39 21.18
C ALA A 625 -6.26 -24.63 20.61
N ALA A 626 -6.12 -25.73 21.36
CA ALA A 626 -5.34 -26.91 20.97
C ALA A 626 -5.92 -27.71 19.79
N ALA A 627 -7.19 -27.50 19.44
CA ALA A 627 -7.82 -28.17 18.31
C ALA A 627 -7.37 -27.57 16.97
N THR A 628 -6.21 -28.04 16.50
CA THR A 628 -5.85 -28.40 15.09
C THR A 628 -4.43 -28.98 15.07
N SER A 629 -4.12 -29.93 15.96
CA SER A 629 -2.99 -30.84 15.77
C SER A 629 -3.44 -32.29 15.81
N THR A 630 -4.32 -32.71 14.88
CA THR A 630 -4.27 -34.11 14.46
C THR A 630 -3.04 -34.26 13.57
N VAL A 631 -1.87 -34.34 14.21
CA VAL A 631 -0.78 -35.14 13.67
C VAL A 631 -1.41 -36.47 13.33
N ARG A 632 -1.38 -36.86 12.05
CA ARG A 632 -1.66 -38.23 11.65
C ARG A 632 -0.67 -39.09 12.44
N GLN A 633 -1.13 -39.73 13.52
CA GLN A 633 -0.36 -40.80 14.13
C GLN A 633 -0.20 -41.85 13.04
N ALA A 634 1.02 -41.95 12.49
CA ALA A 634 1.39 -43.09 11.70
C ALA A 634 1.13 -44.34 12.56
N PRO A 635 0.47 -45.39 12.04
CA PRO A 635 0.27 -46.60 12.82
C PRO A 635 1.65 -47.13 13.18
N ALA A 636 1.82 -47.48 14.46
CA ALA A 636 3.02 -48.12 14.96
C ALA A 636 3.32 -49.37 14.10
N ALA A 637 4.36 -49.29 13.27
CA ALA A 637 4.82 -50.41 12.49
C ALA A 637 5.46 -51.42 13.44
N GLY A 638 4.76 -52.52 13.69
CA GLY A 638 5.26 -53.68 14.38
C GLY A 638 6.49 -54.24 13.67
N ALA A 639 7.46 -54.67 14.48
CA ALA A 639 8.65 -55.37 14.06
C ALA A 639 8.29 -56.64 13.26
N GLY A 640 8.90 -56.79 12.09
CA GLY A 640 8.79 -57.97 11.24
C GLY A 640 9.82 -57.92 10.12
N ALA A 641 10.98 -58.54 10.35
CA ALA A 641 12.07 -58.65 9.40
C ALA A 641 11.74 -59.62 8.24
N ALA A 642 12.10 -59.26 7.00
CA ALA A 642 12.71 -60.16 6.00
C ALA A 642 12.99 -59.47 4.64
N ALA A 643 14.26 -59.12 4.44
CA ALA A 643 15.13 -59.55 3.34
C ALA A 643 14.77 -59.36 1.83
N ARG A 644 15.73 -58.70 1.15
CA ARG A 644 16.28 -58.87 -0.23
C ARG A 644 15.71 -58.02 -1.38
N GLY A 645 16.63 -57.33 -2.07
CA GLY A 645 16.47 -56.86 -3.45
C GLY A 645 17.27 -55.58 -3.76
N SER A 646 18.47 -55.74 -4.31
CA SER A 646 19.48 -54.70 -4.57
C SER A 646 19.40 -54.03 -5.96
N SER A 647 19.65 -52.70 -5.98
CA SER A 647 20.37 -51.91 -7.03
C SER A 647 19.70 -51.61 -8.39
N PRO A 648 20.19 -50.63 -9.21
CA PRO A 648 20.69 -49.28 -8.88
C PRO A 648 20.26 -48.16 -9.90
N THR A 649 20.45 -46.90 -9.48
CA THR A 649 20.69 -45.61 -10.21
C THR A 649 20.51 -45.38 -11.73
N ARG A 650 19.91 -44.18 -12.02
CA ARG A 650 20.13 -43.15 -13.11
C ARG A 650 19.51 -43.38 -14.51
N PRO A 651 19.40 -42.35 -15.40
CA PRO A 651 19.15 -40.89 -15.25
C PRO A 651 18.05 -40.36 -16.23
N PHE A 652 17.74 -39.06 -16.18
CA PHE A 652 16.90 -38.34 -17.18
C PHE A 652 17.41 -38.47 -18.62
N PRO A 653 16.52 -38.39 -19.63
CA PRO A 653 16.67 -37.30 -20.60
C PRO A 653 15.35 -36.67 -21.10
N ASN A 654 15.54 -35.55 -21.79
CA ASN A 654 14.60 -34.52 -22.25
C ASN A 654 14.09 -34.78 -23.70
N ARG A 655 12.86 -34.34 -24.01
CA ARG A 655 12.41 -33.58 -25.22
C ARG A 655 11.02 -33.97 -25.76
N GLY A 656 10.12 -32.98 -25.77
CA GLY A 656 9.45 -32.48 -26.99
C GLY A 656 8.16 -33.15 -27.48
N ALA A 657 7.04 -32.45 -27.37
CA ALA A 657 6.06 -32.21 -28.45
C ALA A 657 4.95 -31.26 -27.97
N ALA A 658 4.64 -30.23 -28.76
CA ALA A 658 3.45 -29.38 -28.61
C ALA A 658 2.19 -30.13 -29.10
N PRO A 659 0.99 -29.62 -28.76
CA PRO A 659 0.18 -29.04 -29.85
C PRO A 659 -0.59 -27.74 -29.49
N ASP A 660 -0.99 -27.10 -30.60
CA ASP A 660 -1.84 -25.93 -30.86
C ASP A 660 -2.95 -25.54 -29.85
N PRO A 661 -3.27 -24.23 -29.69
CA PRO A 661 -4.45 -23.74 -28.99
C PRO A 661 -5.58 -23.37 -29.97
N GLY A 662 -6.67 -24.14 -29.97
CA GLY A 662 -7.96 -23.72 -30.54
C GLY A 662 -8.84 -22.99 -29.49
N PRO A 663 -9.74 -22.08 -29.89
CA PRO A 663 -10.43 -21.18 -28.98
C PRO A 663 -11.61 -21.88 -28.30
N GLN A 664 -11.61 -21.93 -26.97
CA GLN A 664 -12.80 -22.31 -26.20
C GLN A 664 -13.11 -21.22 -25.18
N THR A 665 -14.32 -20.69 -25.34
CA THR A 665 -15.05 -19.76 -24.47
C THR A 665 -15.15 -20.29 -23.04
N PRO A 666 -15.03 -19.44 -22.00
CA PRO A 666 -15.25 -19.87 -20.62
C PRO A 666 -16.74 -19.74 -20.28
N ASP A 667 -17.45 -20.87 -20.26
CA ASP A 667 -18.71 -21.01 -19.52
C ASP A 667 -18.49 -22.00 -18.37
N GLY A 668 -18.92 -21.63 -17.16
CA GLY A 668 -19.01 -22.51 -16.01
C GLY A 668 -18.16 -22.11 -14.81
N LEU A 669 -18.49 -20.98 -14.18
CA LEU A 669 -18.22 -20.76 -12.76
C LEU A 669 -19.18 -21.65 -11.97
N ASP A 670 -18.69 -22.76 -11.41
CA ASP A 670 -19.35 -23.42 -10.28
C ASP A 670 -18.33 -23.95 -9.26
N SER A 671 -18.43 -23.37 -8.07
CA SER A 671 -17.98 -23.81 -6.74
C SER A 671 -16.62 -24.51 -6.60
N ALA A 672 -15.56 -23.72 -6.39
CA ALA A 672 -14.45 -24.13 -5.53
C ALA A 672 -14.77 -23.78 -4.07
N ALA A 673 -15.79 -24.42 -3.50
CA ALA A 673 -15.95 -24.48 -2.05
C ALA A 673 -15.03 -25.62 -1.57
N GLY A 674 -13.85 -25.27 -1.06
CA GLY A 674 -13.06 -26.21 -0.27
C GLY A 674 -13.92 -26.68 0.91
N GLU A 675 -14.19 -27.97 1.00
CA GLU A 675 -14.91 -28.57 2.12
C GLU A 675 -14.05 -28.50 3.39
N ASP A 676 -14.05 -27.35 4.06
CA ASP A 676 -13.67 -27.23 5.46
C ASP A 676 -14.76 -27.88 6.30
N SER A 677 -14.53 -29.12 6.73
CA SER A 677 -15.45 -29.82 7.64
C SER A 677 -15.65 -28.99 8.93
N PRO A 678 -16.90 -28.73 9.37
CA PRO A 678 -17.21 -27.94 10.57
C PRO A 678 -16.55 -28.46 11.87
N ALA A 679 -16.16 -29.75 11.88
CA ALA A 679 -15.60 -30.44 13.05
C ALA A 679 -14.16 -30.02 13.42
N GLY A 680 -13.46 -29.24 12.59
CA GLY A 680 -12.06 -28.85 12.79
C GLY A 680 -11.81 -27.37 13.15
N ARG A 681 -12.85 -26.55 13.35
CA ARG A 681 -12.69 -25.10 13.53
C ARG A 681 -12.31 -24.71 14.96
N ARG A 682 -11.30 -23.85 15.09
CA ARG A 682 -10.88 -23.29 16.38
C ARG A 682 -11.88 -22.24 16.85
N ILE A 683 -12.35 -22.37 18.09
CA ILE A 683 -13.20 -21.36 18.74
C ILE A 683 -12.31 -20.46 19.60
N PRO A 684 -12.24 -19.14 19.35
CA PRO A 684 -11.45 -18.24 20.17
C PRO A 684 -12.09 -18.01 21.55
N ALA A 685 -11.26 -18.01 22.58
CA ALA A 685 -11.63 -17.73 23.96
C ALA A 685 -11.00 -16.43 24.45
N TYR A 686 -11.80 -15.61 25.13
CA TYR A 686 -11.44 -14.28 25.60
C TYR A 686 -11.65 -14.17 27.11
N PRO A 687 -10.75 -13.48 27.83
CA PRO A 687 -10.85 -13.34 29.28
C PRO A 687 -11.88 -12.28 29.72
N ALA A 688 -12.52 -11.58 28.78
CA ALA A 688 -13.45 -10.49 29.05
C ALA A 688 -14.43 -10.31 27.88
N ALA A 689 -15.65 -9.87 28.20
CA ALA A 689 -16.74 -9.72 27.23
C ALA A 689 -16.43 -8.65 26.19
N GLU A 690 -15.88 -7.50 26.61
CA GLU A 690 -15.53 -6.37 25.76
C GLU A 690 -14.53 -6.77 24.68
N ARG A 691 -13.62 -7.70 24.98
CA ARG A 691 -12.61 -8.18 24.03
C ARG A 691 -13.21 -9.07 22.95
N ALA A 692 -14.08 -10.00 23.35
CA ALA A 692 -14.78 -10.88 22.42
C ALA A 692 -15.71 -10.09 21.51
N VAL A 693 -16.50 -9.20 22.11
CA VAL A 693 -17.46 -8.36 21.40
C VAL A 693 -16.77 -7.39 20.45
N ARG A 694 -15.66 -6.75 20.86
CA ARG A 694 -14.93 -5.84 19.98
C ARG A 694 -14.30 -6.56 18.78
N ALA A 695 -13.73 -7.75 18.99
CA ALA A 695 -13.23 -8.58 17.88
C ALA A 695 -14.38 -8.96 16.91
N LEU A 696 -15.54 -9.34 17.45
CA LEU A 696 -16.73 -9.66 16.65
C LEU A 696 -17.26 -8.43 15.90
N ALA A 697 -17.30 -7.26 16.53
CA ALA A 697 -17.73 -6.02 15.91
C ALA A 697 -16.84 -5.63 14.72
N GLU A 698 -15.52 -5.78 14.86
CA GLU A 698 -14.60 -5.58 13.74
C GLU A 698 -14.81 -6.60 12.61
N ALA A 699 -15.09 -7.86 12.94
CA ALA A 699 -15.44 -8.87 11.93
C ALA A 699 -16.76 -8.54 11.20
N VAL A 700 -17.78 -8.01 11.90
CA VAL A 700 -19.04 -7.53 11.30
C VAL A 700 -18.79 -6.34 10.36
N LYS A 701 -18.03 -5.33 10.81
CA LYS A 701 -17.70 -4.14 10.00
C LYS A 701 -16.94 -4.57 8.73
N TYR A 702 -15.98 -5.47 8.86
CA TYR A 702 -15.23 -6.01 7.73
C TYR A 702 -16.11 -6.84 6.78
N ALA A 703 -16.98 -7.71 7.30
CA ALA A 703 -17.89 -8.50 6.48
C ALA A 703 -18.87 -7.61 5.68
N GLN A 704 -19.36 -6.52 6.28
CA GLN A 704 -20.16 -5.51 5.60
C GLN A 704 -19.37 -4.79 4.50
N TRP A 705 -18.16 -4.32 4.82
CA TRP A 705 -17.28 -3.69 3.85
C TRP A 705 -16.99 -4.62 2.66
N ARG A 706 -16.70 -5.90 2.90
CA ARG A 706 -16.39 -6.87 1.84
C ARG A 706 -17.56 -7.08 0.89
N ARG A 707 -18.80 -7.12 1.40
CA ARG A 707 -20.01 -7.19 0.57
C ARG A 707 -20.20 -5.94 -0.28
N GLN A 708 -19.95 -4.76 0.30
CA GLN A 708 -20.03 -3.48 -0.43
C GLN A 708 -18.93 -3.39 -1.49
N ALA A 709 -17.71 -3.83 -1.18
CA ALA A 709 -16.57 -3.79 -2.10
C ALA A 709 -16.75 -4.71 -3.32
N ALA A 710 -17.59 -5.75 -3.24
CA ALA A 710 -17.93 -6.62 -4.37
C ALA A 710 -18.69 -5.87 -5.48
N GLU A 711 -19.37 -4.78 -5.14
CA GLU A 711 -19.95 -3.85 -6.10
C GLU A 711 -19.23 -2.49 -5.95
N PRO A 712 -18.17 -2.20 -6.72
CA PRO A 712 -17.51 -0.90 -6.63
C PRO A 712 -18.42 0.20 -7.19
N GLY A 713 -18.36 1.39 -6.58
CA GLY A 713 -18.94 2.61 -7.16
C GLY A 713 -18.23 3.00 -8.45
N ARG A 714 -18.84 3.90 -9.24
CA ARG A 714 -18.26 4.40 -10.49
C ARG A 714 -17.76 5.82 -10.29
N VAL A 715 -16.61 6.13 -10.89
CA VAL A 715 -16.16 7.52 -11.01
C VAL A 715 -16.95 8.14 -12.17
N PRO A 716 -17.78 9.17 -11.95
CA PRO A 716 -18.62 9.74 -13.00
C PRO A 716 -17.79 10.34 -14.13
N GLU A 717 -18.29 10.22 -15.36
CA GLU A 717 -17.81 10.96 -16.53
C GLU A 717 -18.76 12.13 -16.77
N TYR A 718 -18.20 13.28 -17.14
CA TYR A 718 -18.95 14.51 -17.38
C TYR A 718 -18.62 15.02 -18.78
N ASP A 719 -19.64 15.25 -19.58
CA ASP A 719 -19.48 15.78 -20.95
C ASP A 719 -19.32 17.32 -20.97
N ASP A 720 -19.55 17.98 -19.83
CA ASP A 720 -19.54 19.44 -19.68
C ASP A 720 -18.22 20.00 -19.09
N ILE A 721 -17.20 19.15 -18.91
CA ILE A 721 -15.89 19.54 -18.38
C ILE A 721 -14.94 19.95 -19.52
N ASP A 722 -14.27 21.09 -19.37
CA ASP A 722 -13.19 21.56 -20.25
C ASP A 722 -11.81 21.27 -19.63
N GLU A 723 -11.40 20.01 -19.67
CA GLU A 723 -10.11 19.54 -19.14
C GLU A 723 -8.93 20.22 -19.86
N ALA A 724 -9.00 20.31 -21.19
CA ALA A 724 -7.94 20.88 -22.01
C ALA A 724 -7.73 22.37 -21.71
N GLY A 725 -8.81 23.16 -21.66
CA GLY A 725 -8.72 24.58 -21.32
C GLY A 725 -8.27 24.82 -19.88
N ALA A 726 -8.61 23.92 -18.95
CA ALA A 726 -8.12 23.99 -17.57
C ALA A 726 -6.62 23.71 -17.49
N ALA A 727 -6.13 22.70 -18.20
CA ALA A 727 -4.71 22.38 -18.31
C ALA A 727 -3.91 23.56 -18.90
N ASP A 728 -4.41 24.19 -19.97
CA ASP A 728 -3.78 25.35 -20.60
C ASP A 728 -3.73 26.55 -19.65
N GLN A 729 -4.81 26.81 -18.90
CA GLN A 729 -4.87 27.89 -17.91
C GLN A 729 -3.89 27.64 -16.75
N ILE A 730 -3.88 26.43 -16.18
CA ILE A 730 -2.95 26.03 -15.11
C ILE A 730 -1.51 26.19 -15.60
N HIS A 731 -1.24 25.74 -16.83
CA HIS A 731 0.08 25.84 -17.44
C HIS A 731 0.53 27.31 -17.56
N ALA A 732 -0.33 28.18 -18.09
CA ALA A 732 -0.04 29.60 -18.22
C ALA A 732 0.21 30.27 -16.85
N LEU A 733 -0.59 29.92 -15.85
CA LEU A 733 -0.48 30.45 -14.48
C LEU A 733 0.81 30.03 -13.79
N LEU A 734 1.22 28.75 -13.92
CA LEU A 734 2.49 28.26 -13.39
C LEU A 734 3.69 28.79 -14.17
N GLY A 735 3.56 28.99 -15.48
CA GLY A 735 4.59 29.56 -16.34
C GLY A 735 4.86 31.05 -16.08
N ALA A 736 3.82 31.82 -15.75
CA ALA A 736 3.94 33.26 -15.46
C ALA A 736 4.55 33.58 -14.08
N GLY A 737 4.51 32.63 -13.13
CA GLY A 737 4.94 32.83 -11.73
C GLY A 737 6.40 32.49 -11.40
N GLY A 738 7.24 32.16 -12.39
CA GLY A 738 8.45 31.34 -12.15
C GLY A 738 9.80 31.88 -12.66
N ARG A 739 10.16 33.15 -12.45
CA ARG A 739 11.57 33.62 -12.51
C ARG A 739 11.85 34.78 -11.53
N ALA A 740 11.91 34.47 -10.23
CA ALA A 740 12.57 35.34 -9.25
C ALA A 740 13.11 34.48 -8.08
N ASP A 741 14.44 34.33 -8.05
CA ASP A 741 15.29 33.86 -6.95
C ASP A 741 15.10 32.45 -6.39
N GLY A 742 15.83 31.49 -6.99
CA GLY A 742 16.74 30.52 -6.32
C GLY A 742 16.28 29.67 -5.12
N THR A 743 15.01 29.69 -4.71
CA THR A 743 14.54 29.05 -3.47
C THR A 743 13.24 28.25 -3.69
N GLY A 744 13.38 27.03 -4.21
CA GLY A 744 12.36 25.97 -4.22
C GLY A 744 11.07 26.24 -5.03
N PRO A 745 10.25 25.20 -5.30
CA PRO A 745 8.96 25.38 -5.97
C PRO A 745 7.98 26.08 -5.03
N ARG A 746 7.68 27.36 -5.26
CA ARG A 746 6.68 28.13 -4.51
C ARG A 746 5.27 27.72 -4.95
N SER A 747 4.43 27.31 -4.00
CA SER A 747 2.99 27.12 -4.24
C SER A 747 2.30 28.46 -4.45
N MET A 748 1.43 28.57 -5.44
CA MET A 748 0.71 29.80 -5.81
C MET A 748 -0.78 29.68 -5.43
N PRO A 749 -1.31 30.53 -4.53
CA PRO A 749 -2.74 30.60 -4.26
C PRO A 749 -3.47 31.40 -5.35
N LEU A 750 -4.51 30.82 -5.93
CA LEU A 750 -5.51 31.48 -6.76
C LEU A 750 -6.70 31.91 -5.90
N THR A 751 -7.14 33.15 -6.09
CA THR A 751 -8.31 33.74 -5.41
C THR A 751 -9.10 34.61 -6.38
N GLY A 752 -10.36 34.91 -6.06
CA GLY A 752 -11.20 35.77 -6.89
C GLY A 752 -11.50 35.15 -8.25
N ASP A 753 -11.43 35.96 -9.31
CA ASP A 753 -11.83 35.55 -10.66
C ASP A 753 -10.99 34.41 -11.25
N ALA A 754 -9.69 34.36 -10.98
CA ALA A 754 -8.83 33.30 -11.51
C ALA A 754 -9.21 31.91 -10.97
N ALA A 755 -9.56 31.82 -9.68
CA ALA A 755 -10.05 30.58 -9.09
C ALA A 755 -11.44 30.21 -9.62
N ARG A 756 -12.33 31.21 -9.79
CA ARG A 756 -13.67 31.02 -10.35
C ARG A 756 -13.63 30.51 -11.78
N GLU A 757 -12.76 31.07 -12.62
CA GLU A 757 -12.61 30.66 -14.02
C GLU A 757 -12.12 29.21 -14.13
N LEU A 758 -11.14 28.81 -13.31
CA LEU A 758 -10.63 27.44 -13.28
C LEU A 758 -11.70 26.45 -12.79
N LEU A 759 -12.39 26.78 -11.69
CA LEU A 759 -13.47 25.96 -11.14
C LEU A 759 -14.68 25.85 -12.11
N GLY A 760 -14.97 26.94 -12.82
CA GLY A 760 -16.05 26.99 -13.82
C GLY A 760 -15.85 26.02 -14.99
N ARG A 761 -14.60 25.71 -15.37
CA ARG A 761 -14.30 24.68 -16.39
C ARG A 761 -14.69 23.26 -15.98
N TYR A 762 -14.88 23.03 -14.68
CA TYR A 762 -15.37 21.77 -14.12
C TYR A 762 -16.86 21.84 -13.72
N GLY A 763 -17.57 22.89 -14.12
CA GLY A 763 -18.99 23.11 -13.77
C GLY A 763 -19.20 23.58 -12.32
N ILE A 764 -18.14 24.03 -11.62
CA ILE A 764 -18.25 24.51 -10.24
C ILE A 764 -18.46 26.03 -10.26
N ASP A 765 -19.70 26.47 -10.11
CA ASP A 765 -20.04 27.91 -10.10
C ASP A 765 -19.82 28.54 -8.72
N VAL A 766 -18.87 29.47 -8.65
CA VAL A 766 -18.57 30.26 -7.44
C VAL A 766 -19.24 31.62 -7.57
N ARG A 767 -20.11 31.95 -6.61
CA ARG A 767 -20.88 33.20 -6.60
C ARG A 767 -19.94 34.41 -6.72
N PRO A 768 -20.12 35.28 -7.72
CA PRO A 768 -19.22 36.40 -7.95
C PRO A 768 -19.26 37.36 -6.75
N THR A 769 -18.09 37.90 -6.44
CA THR A 769 -17.89 38.85 -5.35
C THR A 769 -17.38 40.14 -5.98
N LEU A 770 -18.17 41.22 -5.90
CA LEU A 770 -17.85 42.48 -6.56
C LEU A 770 -17.14 43.43 -5.57
N PRO A 771 -15.95 43.95 -5.90
CA PRO A 771 -15.25 44.93 -5.08
C PRO A 771 -16.09 46.19 -4.84
N ALA A 772 -16.12 46.65 -3.61
CA ALA A 772 -16.86 47.83 -3.18
C ALA A 772 -15.96 48.72 -2.30
N PRO A 773 -14.93 49.36 -2.87
CA PRO A 773 -13.98 50.17 -2.10
C PRO A 773 -14.61 51.47 -1.58
N ARG A 774 -15.76 51.90 -2.13
CA ARG A 774 -16.54 53.05 -1.68
C ARG A 774 -18.04 52.69 -1.59
N PRO A 775 -18.84 53.43 -0.80
CA PRO A 775 -20.28 53.20 -0.69
C PRO A 775 -21.01 53.18 -2.05
N ASP A 776 -20.68 54.10 -2.96
CA ASP A 776 -21.31 54.14 -4.29
C ASP A 776 -20.93 52.95 -5.17
N ASP A 777 -19.71 52.41 -5.02
CA ASP A 777 -19.30 51.18 -5.69
C ASP A 777 -20.08 49.97 -5.13
N ALA A 778 -20.41 49.97 -3.83
CA ALA A 778 -21.25 48.96 -3.20
C ALA A 778 -22.68 48.97 -3.77
N VAL A 779 -23.27 50.15 -3.93
CA VAL A 779 -24.61 50.32 -4.52
C VAL A 779 -24.61 49.92 -5.99
N ALA A 780 -23.60 50.33 -6.76
CA ALA A 780 -23.47 49.93 -8.17
C ALA A 780 -23.30 48.41 -8.30
N ALA A 781 -22.52 47.78 -7.41
CA ALA A 781 -22.39 46.33 -7.36
C ALA A 781 -23.72 45.65 -7.00
N ALA A 782 -24.45 46.13 -6.00
CA ALA A 782 -25.75 45.60 -5.62
C ALA A 782 -26.79 45.76 -6.74
N GLY A 783 -26.77 46.87 -7.48
CA GLY A 783 -27.63 47.08 -8.65
C GLY A 783 -27.35 46.11 -9.80
N ARG A 784 -26.10 45.64 -9.96
CA ARG A 784 -25.73 44.61 -10.93
C ARG A 784 -26.11 43.19 -10.47
N ILE A 785 -26.07 42.93 -9.17
CA ILE A 785 -26.35 41.61 -8.58
C ILE A 785 -27.85 41.38 -8.38
N GLY A 786 -28.58 42.41 -7.95
CA GLY A 786 -29.95 42.32 -7.46
C GLY A 786 -30.01 42.10 -5.94
N TYR A 787 -30.95 42.76 -5.28
CA TYR A 787 -31.21 42.61 -3.84
C TYR A 787 -32.03 41.33 -3.52
N PRO A 788 -31.89 40.72 -2.33
CA PRO A 788 -31.03 41.15 -1.22
C PRO A 788 -29.55 40.75 -1.39
N VAL A 789 -28.65 41.56 -0.84
CA VAL A 789 -27.19 41.37 -0.92
C VAL A 789 -26.53 41.28 0.45
N ALA A 790 -25.32 40.74 0.48
CA ALA A 790 -24.43 40.75 1.63
C ALA A 790 -23.25 41.71 1.40
N LEU A 791 -22.88 42.46 2.43
CA LEU A 791 -21.66 43.27 2.48
C LEU A 791 -20.66 42.60 3.44
N LYS A 792 -19.46 42.29 2.96
CA LYS A 792 -18.43 41.60 3.77
C LYS A 792 -17.03 42.16 3.53
N THR A 793 -16.14 41.98 4.50
CA THR A 793 -14.69 42.24 4.33
C THR A 793 -13.97 41.00 3.79
N THR A 794 -13.01 41.22 2.90
CA THR A 794 -12.08 40.17 2.44
C THR A 794 -10.65 40.35 2.96
N ALA A 795 -10.44 41.27 3.89
CA ALA A 795 -9.11 41.57 4.44
C ALA A 795 -8.52 40.36 5.20
N PRO A 796 -7.28 39.91 4.91
CA PRO A 796 -6.71 38.69 5.49
C PRO A 796 -6.71 38.60 7.02
N HIS A 797 -6.53 39.72 7.71
CA HIS A 797 -6.47 39.79 9.18
C HIS A 797 -7.86 39.71 9.86
N LEU A 798 -8.94 39.87 9.10
CA LEU A 798 -10.33 39.74 9.57
C LEU A 798 -11.00 38.45 9.05
N ARG A 799 -10.35 37.71 8.15
CA ARG A 799 -10.82 36.39 7.70
C ARG A 799 -10.86 35.43 8.90
N HIS A 800 -11.93 34.65 8.99
CA HIS A 800 -12.17 33.66 10.07
C HIS A 800 -12.39 34.27 11.48
N ARG A 801 -12.79 35.56 11.56
CA ARG A 801 -13.24 36.22 12.80
C ARG A 801 -14.70 36.67 12.72
N PRO A 802 -15.66 35.73 12.62
CA PRO A 802 -17.08 36.07 12.53
C PRO A 802 -17.60 36.79 13.78
N ASP A 803 -16.91 36.62 14.93
CA ASP A 803 -17.18 37.30 16.20
C ASP A 803 -17.09 38.84 16.12
N LEU A 804 -16.37 39.37 15.15
CA LEU A 804 -16.16 40.81 14.99
C LEU A 804 -17.24 41.48 14.11
N GLY A 805 -18.26 40.74 13.64
CA GLY A 805 -19.30 41.30 12.79
C GLY A 805 -18.75 41.77 11.44
N ALA A 806 -17.84 40.99 10.84
CA ALA A 806 -17.20 41.25 9.55
C ALA A 806 -18.15 41.12 8.33
N VAL A 807 -19.41 40.75 8.55
CA VAL A 807 -20.41 40.47 7.52
C VAL A 807 -21.74 41.11 7.92
N ARG A 808 -22.43 41.73 6.94
CA ARG A 808 -23.81 42.19 7.03
C ARG A 808 -24.62 41.47 5.96
N LEU A 809 -25.67 40.77 6.38
CA LEU A 809 -26.47 39.89 5.54
C LEU A 809 -27.86 40.49 5.34
N ASP A 810 -28.56 40.01 4.30
CA ASP A 810 -29.97 40.29 4.05
C ASP A 810 -30.30 41.79 3.87
N LEU A 811 -29.38 42.53 3.25
CA LEU A 811 -29.58 43.96 2.95
C LEU A 811 -30.56 44.03 1.78
N ALA A 812 -31.75 44.58 2.02
CA ALA A 812 -32.88 44.52 1.09
C ALA A 812 -32.90 45.68 0.08
N ASP A 813 -32.24 46.79 0.40
CA ASP A 813 -32.20 47.98 -0.45
C ASP A 813 -30.93 48.83 -0.30
N GLU A 814 -30.84 49.91 -1.08
CA GLU A 814 -29.73 50.85 -1.07
C GLU A 814 -29.53 51.54 0.29
N THR A 815 -30.61 51.84 1.00
CA THR A 815 -30.56 52.57 2.28
C THR A 815 -29.93 51.68 3.34
N GLU A 816 -30.37 50.43 3.44
CA GLU A 816 -29.79 49.44 4.34
C GLU A 816 -28.33 49.15 4.01
N LEU A 817 -27.99 49.06 2.73
CA LEU A 817 -26.61 48.81 2.29
C LEU A 817 -25.65 49.95 2.68
N ARG A 818 -26.05 51.20 2.45
CA ARG A 818 -25.22 52.37 2.83
C ARG A 818 -25.03 52.45 4.33
N ARG A 819 -26.10 52.24 5.10
CA ARG A 819 -26.03 52.19 6.56
C ARG A 819 -25.10 51.07 7.04
N ALA A 820 -25.23 49.88 6.49
CA ALA A 820 -24.38 48.74 6.81
C ALA A 820 -22.90 49.00 6.49
N TYR A 821 -22.62 49.74 5.41
CA TYR A 821 -21.27 50.15 5.04
C TYR A 821 -20.65 51.09 6.07
N ASP A 822 -21.39 52.12 6.49
CA ASP A 822 -20.94 53.08 7.51
C ASP A 822 -20.74 52.40 8.87
N GLU A 823 -21.65 51.52 9.28
CA GLU A 823 -21.51 50.75 10.52
C GLU A 823 -20.29 49.83 10.49
N LEU A 824 -20.03 49.14 9.38
CA LEU A 824 -18.92 48.19 9.26
C LEU A 824 -17.57 48.91 9.23
N THR A 825 -17.45 50.02 8.50
CA THR A 825 -16.23 50.84 8.47
C THR A 825 -16.00 51.57 9.80
N GLY A 826 -17.07 52.05 10.45
CA GLY A 826 -16.98 52.64 11.80
C GLY A 826 -16.50 51.63 12.86
N ALA A 827 -16.87 50.35 12.74
CA ALA A 827 -16.52 49.32 13.71
C ALA A 827 -15.16 48.65 13.45
N LEU A 828 -14.78 48.43 12.19
CA LEU A 828 -13.65 47.57 11.83
C LEU A 828 -12.44 48.29 11.24
N GLY A 829 -12.56 49.58 10.89
CA GLY A 829 -11.46 50.39 10.39
C GLY A 829 -11.70 50.99 9.01
N LYS A 830 -10.64 51.51 8.40
CA LYS A 830 -10.77 52.29 7.16
C LYS A 830 -11.14 51.40 5.95
N PRO A 831 -11.98 51.87 5.02
CA PRO A 831 -12.40 51.09 3.85
C PRO A 831 -11.24 50.47 3.04
N GLU A 832 -10.11 51.17 2.94
CA GLU A 832 -8.92 50.73 2.20
C GLU A 832 -8.26 49.50 2.84
N GLU A 833 -8.39 49.33 4.15
CA GLU A 833 -7.84 48.20 4.92
C GLU A 833 -8.80 47.02 4.93
N LEU A 834 -10.10 47.28 4.78
CA LEU A 834 -11.18 46.29 4.91
C LEU A 834 -11.44 45.50 3.62
N GLN A 835 -11.02 45.96 2.44
CA GLN A 835 -11.24 45.27 1.17
C GLN A 835 -12.70 44.79 1.03
N LEU A 836 -13.64 45.74 1.14
CA LEU A 836 -15.07 45.45 1.16
C LEU A 836 -15.58 44.96 -0.19
N VAL A 837 -16.55 44.05 -0.13
CA VAL A 837 -17.14 43.42 -1.30
C VAL A 837 -18.65 43.20 -1.10
N VAL A 838 -19.39 43.22 -2.21
CA VAL A 838 -20.82 42.90 -2.27
C VAL A 838 -21.01 41.56 -2.98
N GLN A 839 -21.89 40.72 -2.43
CA GLN A 839 -22.22 39.41 -2.98
C GLN A 839 -23.73 39.14 -2.86
N ALA A 840 -24.31 38.37 -3.78
CA ALA A 840 -25.71 37.93 -3.70
C ALA A 840 -25.97 37.07 -2.45
N MET A 841 -27.16 37.18 -1.87
CA MET A 841 -27.60 36.23 -0.84
C MET A 841 -27.84 34.84 -1.43
N ALA A 842 -27.36 33.79 -0.75
CA ALA A 842 -27.73 32.41 -1.06
C ALA A 842 -29.10 32.06 -0.46
N PRO A 843 -29.85 31.11 -1.06
CA PRO A 843 -31.02 30.53 -0.42
C PRO A 843 -30.66 29.94 0.95
N ARG A 844 -31.63 29.96 1.88
CA ARG A 844 -31.42 29.39 3.23
C ARG A 844 -31.11 27.90 3.13
N GLY A 845 -30.07 27.48 3.83
CA GLY A 845 -29.56 26.12 3.77
C GLY A 845 -28.57 25.83 4.90
N VAL A 846 -27.92 24.68 4.81
CA VAL A 846 -26.86 24.29 5.74
C VAL A 846 -25.51 24.69 5.17
N ASP A 847 -24.70 25.39 5.97
CA ASP A 847 -23.35 25.77 5.59
C ASP A 847 -22.41 24.57 5.71
N THR A 848 -21.70 24.27 4.62
CA THR A 848 -20.78 23.15 4.51
C THR A 848 -19.41 23.58 4.00
N VAL A 849 -18.44 22.69 4.13
CA VAL A 849 -17.05 22.89 3.69
C VAL A 849 -16.64 21.71 2.84
N VAL A 850 -16.16 22.00 1.63
CA VAL A 850 -15.58 21.00 0.73
C VAL A 850 -14.11 21.36 0.50
N LYS A 851 -13.21 20.44 0.82
CA LYS A 851 -11.77 20.63 0.69
C LYS A 851 -11.16 19.47 -0.07
N ALA A 852 -10.24 19.75 -0.97
CA ALA A 852 -9.35 18.75 -1.53
C ALA A 852 -7.91 19.20 -1.32
N SER A 853 -7.01 18.29 -0.99
CA SER A 853 -5.59 18.61 -0.82
C SER A 853 -4.71 17.43 -1.20
N ILE A 854 -3.52 17.73 -1.71
CA ILE A 854 -2.50 16.71 -1.95
C ILE A 854 -1.61 16.62 -0.71
N ASP A 855 -1.58 15.44 -0.12
CA ASP A 855 -0.65 15.07 0.94
C ASP A 855 0.44 14.14 0.40
N ALA A 856 1.67 14.34 0.89
CA ALA A 856 2.83 13.57 0.45
C ALA A 856 2.75 12.08 0.86
N ALA A 857 1.98 11.75 1.90
CA ALA A 857 1.78 10.39 2.37
C ALA A 857 0.54 9.77 1.72
N ALA A 858 -0.64 10.41 1.80
CA ALA A 858 -1.90 9.79 1.35
C ALA A 858 -2.25 10.04 -0.12
N GLY A 859 -1.68 11.06 -0.75
CA GLY A 859 -2.13 11.52 -2.06
C GLY A 859 -3.21 12.59 -2.01
N ALA A 860 -4.03 12.65 -3.07
CA ALA A 860 -5.13 13.59 -3.13
C ALA A 860 -6.27 13.08 -2.24
N VAL A 861 -6.68 13.91 -1.27
CA VAL A 861 -7.71 13.59 -0.29
C VAL A 861 -8.83 14.63 -0.42
N LEU A 862 -10.04 14.15 -0.70
CA LEU A 862 -11.27 14.92 -0.63
C LEU A 862 -11.81 14.89 0.80
N SER A 863 -12.29 16.03 1.30
CA SER A 863 -12.75 16.21 2.67
C SER A 863 -14.06 16.99 2.69
N PHE A 864 -14.96 16.60 3.58
CA PHE A 864 -16.28 17.21 3.72
C PHE A 864 -16.66 17.35 5.21
N GLY A 865 -17.30 18.45 5.55
CA GLY A 865 -17.88 18.68 6.88
C GLY A 865 -18.85 19.86 6.87
N LEU A 866 -19.54 20.09 7.98
CA LEU A 866 -20.33 21.31 8.16
C LEU A 866 -19.41 22.49 8.50
N ALA A 867 -19.75 23.68 8.02
CA ALA A 867 -19.00 24.89 8.37
C ALA A 867 -19.30 25.33 9.81
N GLY A 868 -18.34 26.02 10.42
CA GLY A 868 -18.51 26.66 11.73
C GLY A 868 -17.61 26.10 12.83
N ALA A 869 -17.34 26.95 13.81
CA ALA A 869 -16.34 26.70 14.85
C ALA A 869 -16.60 25.42 15.67
N ALA A 870 -17.86 25.04 15.90
CA ALA A 870 -18.18 23.82 16.65
C ALA A 870 -17.79 22.55 15.88
N SER A 871 -18.10 22.51 14.58
CA SER A 871 -17.73 21.38 13.70
C SER A 871 -16.21 21.26 13.55
N GLU A 872 -15.52 22.40 13.43
CA GLU A 872 -14.05 22.47 13.38
C GLU A 872 -13.42 22.00 14.70
N LEU A 873 -13.91 22.49 15.84
CA LEU A 873 -13.41 22.13 17.17
C LEU A 873 -13.59 20.63 17.46
N LEU A 874 -14.73 20.07 17.08
CA LEU A 874 -15.03 18.65 17.26
C LEU A 874 -14.33 17.76 16.23
N GLY A 875 -13.73 18.34 15.19
CA GLY A 875 -13.12 17.61 14.08
C GLY A 875 -14.13 16.76 13.30
N ASP A 876 -15.36 17.24 13.14
CA ASP A 876 -16.43 16.52 12.43
C ASP A 876 -16.29 16.64 10.90
N ILE A 877 -15.18 16.09 10.39
CA ILE A 877 -14.80 16.11 8.99
C ILE A 877 -14.57 14.67 8.54
N ALA A 878 -15.16 14.32 7.41
CA ALA A 878 -14.94 13.05 6.74
C ALA A 878 -13.96 13.22 5.58
N HIS A 879 -13.31 12.12 5.19
CA HIS A 879 -12.30 12.12 4.12
C HIS A 879 -12.51 10.95 3.15
N ARG A 880 -12.11 11.12 1.89
CA ARG A 880 -12.06 10.08 0.83
C ARG A 880 -10.82 10.30 -0.04
N LEU A 881 -10.28 9.22 -0.62
CA LEU A 881 -9.24 9.33 -1.64
C LEU A 881 -9.83 9.80 -2.96
N VAL A 882 -9.02 10.49 -3.75
CA VAL A 882 -9.30 10.86 -5.14
C VAL A 882 -8.66 9.83 -6.08
N PRO A 883 -9.34 9.42 -7.17
CA PRO A 883 -10.70 9.80 -7.55
C PRO A 883 -11.78 9.13 -6.69
N ALA A 884 -12.76 9.92 -6.26
CA ALA A 884 -13.93 9.47 -5.51
C ALA A 884 -15.00 8.91 -6.46
N THR A 885 -15.66 7.83 -6.06
CA THR A 885 -16.82 7.27 -6.75
C THR A 885 -18.13 7.90 -6.28
N ASP A 886 -19.21 7.71 -7.05
CA ASP A 886 -20.59 8.03 -6.65
C ASP A 886 -20.93 7.55 -5.22
N ARG A 887 -20.58 6.30 -4.90
CA ARG A 887 -20.75 5.72 -3.56
C ARG A 887 -19.86 6.41 -2.52
N ASP A 888 -18.62 6.77 -2.87
CA ASP A 888 -17.73 7.48 -1.95
C ASP A 888 -18.31 8.85 -1.56
N ALA A 889 -18.86 9.61 -2.51
CA ALA A 889 -19.48 10.91 -2.25
C ALA A 889 -20.70 10.78 -1.33
N ALA A 890 -21.59 9.82 -1.63
CA ALA A 890 -22.78 9.53 -0.84
C ALA A 890 -22.44 9.11 0.61
N GLU A 891 -21.42 8.27 0.79
CA GLU A 891 -20.96 7.85 2.12
C GLU A 891 -20.21 8.96 2.85
N LEU A 892 -19.42 9.77 2.14
CA LEU A 892 -18.69 10.90 2.71
C LEU A 892 -19.65 11.86 3.42
N ILE A 893 -20.77 12.20 2.79
CA ILE A 893 -21.83 13.04 3.38
C ILE A 893 -22.48 12.38 4.60
N ARG A 894 -22.76 11.08 4.55
CA ARG A 894 -23.43 10.34 5.64
C ARG A 894 -22.51 10.05 6.83
N SER A 895 -21.19 10.14 6.65
CA SER A 895 -20.21 9.70 7.64
C SER A 895 -19.84 10.74 8.71
N ILE A 896 -20.18 12.01 8.51
CA ILE A 896 -20.01 13.04 9.55
C ILE A 896 -21.07 12.86 10.65
N ARG A 897 -20.73 13.13 11.91
CA ARG A 897 -21.67 12.93 13.03
C ARG A 897 -22.86 13.89 12.95
N THR A 898 -22.66 15.04 12.34
CA THR A 898 -23.67 16.07 12.13
C THR A 898 -24.51 15.87 10.85
N ALA A 899 -24.32 14.76 10.12
CA ALA A 899 -25.09 14.42 8.93
C ALA A 899 -26.61 14.51 9.09
N PRO A 900 -27.24 14.18 10.25
CA PRO A 900 -28.68 14.34 10.43
C PRO A 900 -29.22 15.75 10.12
N LEU A 901 -28.41 16.80 10.26
CA LEU A 901 -28.81 18.18 9.89
C LEU A 901 -29.08 18.33 8.39
N LEU A 902 -28.45 17.50 7.54
CA LEU A 902 -28.66 17.50 6.09
C LEU A 902 -29.92 16.73 5.69
N PHE A 903 -30.38 15.79 6.52
CA PHE A 903 -31.52 14.91 6.21
C PHE A 903 -32.81 15.27 6.96
N GLY A 904 -32.84 16.44 7.61
CA GLY A 904 -34.00 16.94 8.35
C GLY A 904 -33.94 16.61 9.84
N TRP A 905 -33.43 17.54 10.65
CA TRP A 905 -33.29 17.40 12.10
C TRP A 905 -34.14 18.45 12.81
N ARG A 906 -34.89 18.04 13.84
CA ARG A 906 -35.80 18.93 14.61
C ARG A 906 -36.77 19.74 13.73
N GLY A 907 -37.27 19.12 12.64
CA GLY A 907 -38.27 19.72 11.76
C GLY A 907 -37.71 20.64 10.68
N SER A 908 -36.39 20.68 10.47
CA SER A 908 -35.82 21.31 9.27
C SER A 908 -36.11 20.47 8.02
N ASP A 909 -36.25 21.11 6.87
CA ASP A 909 -36.34 20.41 5.58
C ASP A 909 -34.99 19.74 5.25
N PRO A 910 -34.99 18.56 4.62
CA PRO A 910 -33.79 17.97 4.05
C PRO A 910 -33.17 18.88 2.98
N VAL A 911 -31.85 18.89 2.89
CA VAL A 911 -31.13 19.65 1.85
C VAL A 911 -30.94 18.81 0.59
N ASP A 912 -30.60 19.46 -0.51
CA ASP A 912 -30.29 18.82 -1.79
C ASP A 912 -28.92 18.11 -1.74
N THR A 913 -28.91 16.92 -1.17
CA THR A 913 -27.70 16.09 -1.07
C THR A 913 -27.20 15.60 -2.42
N ALA A 914 -28.05 15.49 -3.44
CA ALA A 914 -27.64 15.09 -4.78
C ALA A 914 -26.75 16.16 -5.44
N ALA A 915 -27.13 17.44 -5.33
CA ALA A 915 -26.30 18.55 -5.79
C ALA A 915 -24.95 18.59 -5.04
N LEU A 916 -24.94 18.26 -3.75
CA LEU A 916 -23.73 18.19 -2.95
C LEU A 916 -22.81 17.02 -3.36
N GLU A 917 -23.39 15.84 -3.63
CA GLU A 917 -22.66 14.68 -4.15
C GLU A 917 -21.99 15.04 -5.49
N GLU A 918 -22.70 15.70 -6.41
CA GLU A 918 -22.14 16.14 -7.69
C GLU A 918 -20.97 17.13 -7.51
N LEU A 919 -21.12 18.13 -6.62
CA LEU A 919 -20.04 19.08 -6.32
C LEU A 919 -18.78 18.37 -5.81
N LEU A 920 -18.93 17.41 -4.89
CA LEU A 920 -17.83 16.61 -4.36
C LEU A 920 -17.11 15.83 -5.46
N LEU A 921 -17.87 15.24 -6.39
CA LEU A 921 -17.34 14.47 -7.51
C LEU A 921 -16.63 15.36 -8.55
N ARG A 922 -17.16 16.55 -8.84
CA ARG A 922 -16.50 17.53 -9.71
C ARG A 922 -15.18 18.05 -9.12
N VAL A 923 -15.14 18.34 -7.81
CA VAL A 923 -13.89 18.69 -7.11
C VAL A 923 -12.90 17.52 -7.15
N SER A 924 -13.38 16.29 -6.97
CA SER A 924 -12.55 15.09 -7.09
C SER A 924 -11.94 14.97 -8.51
N ARG A 925 -12.73 15.17 -9.57
CA ARG A 925 -12.26 15.12 -10.95
C ARG A 925 -11.18 16.17 -11.22
N LEU A 926 -11.42 17.42 -10.85
CA LEU A 926 -10.44 18.52 -11.01
C LEU A 926 -9.05 18.18 -10.44
N VAL A 927 -9.00 17.56 -9.25
CA VAL A 927 -7.74 17.22 -8.59
C VAL A 927 -7.11 15.94 -9.16
N ASP A 928 -7.92 15.02 -9.69
CA ASP A 928 -7.42 13.80 -10.33
C ASP A 928 -6.79 14.10 -11.70
N ASP A 929 -7.49 14.90 -12.51
CA ASP A 929 -7.10 15.27 -13.87
C ASP A 929 -5.89 16.23 -13.87
N HIS A 930 -5.78 17.08 -12.84
CA HIS A 930 -4.71 18.09 -12.72
C HIS A 930 -3.91 17.96 -11.40
N PRO A 931 -2.85 17.15 -11.35
CA PRO A 931 -2.00 17.01 -10.16
C PRO A 931 -1.27 18.29 -9.71
N GLU A 932 -1.21 19.30 -10.56
CA GLU A 932 -0.78 20.66 -10.25
C GLU A 932 -1.69 21.35 -9.22
N VAL A 933 -2.96 20.94 -9.14
CA VAL A 933 -3.95 21.43 -8.18
C VAL A 933 -3.70 20.76 -6.82
N VAL A 934 -2.74 21.31 -6.07
CA VAL A 934 -2.34 20.79 -4.76
C VAL A 934 -3.31 21.15 -3.62
N GLY A 935 -4.33 21.96 -3.89
CA GLY A 935 -5.42 22.18 -2.95
C GLY A 935 -6.60 22.96 -3.53
N VAL A 936 -7.79 22.63 -3.06
CA VAL A 936 -9.07 23.32 -3.31
C VAL A 936 -9.78 23.47 -1.96
N ALA A 937 -10.30 24.64 -1.65
CA ALA A 937 -11.13 24.88 -0.49
C ALA A 937 -12.34 25.71 -0.90
N LEU A 938 -13.52 25.09 -0.83
CA LEU A 938 -14.83 25.72 -1.03
C LEU A 938 -15.45 25.94 0.35
N GLU A 939 -15.50 27.20 0.77
CA GLU A 939 -15.91 27.57 2.12
C GLU A 939 -16.51 29.00 2.17
N PRO A 940 -17.76 29.17 2.61
CA PRO A 940 -18.78 28.13 2.81
C PRO A 940 -19.46 27.72 1.48
N VAL A 941 -19.98 26.49 1.46
CA VAL A 941 -20.94 26.00 0.46
C VAL A 941 -22.30 25.87 1.14
N VAL A 942 -23.27 26.71 0.77
CA VAL A 942 -24.62 26.68 1.33
C VAL A 942 -25.46 25.67 0.55
N VAL A 943 -25.93 24.62 1.23
CA VAL A 943 -26.76 23.58 0.61
C VAL A 943 -28.20 23.80 1.03
N ALA A 944 -29.03 24.23 0.09
CA ALA A 944 -30.44 24.53 0.31
C ALA A 944 -31.31 23.30 0.00
N PRO A 945 -32.63 23.32 0.29
CA PRO A 945 -33.53 22.23 -0.12
C PRO A 945 -33.57 21.97 -1.63
N HIS A 946 -33.20 22.97 -2.44
CA HIS A 946 -33.11 22.86 -3.89
C HIS A 946 -31.81 23.52 -4.37
N GLY A 947 -30.82 22.72 -4.73
CA GLY A 947 -29.49 23.17 -5.16
C GLY A 947 -28.58 23.68 -4.03
N LEU A 948 -27.43 24.20 -4.45
CA LEU A 948 -26.40 24.74 -3.57
C LEU A 948 -25.82 26.06 -4.09
N SER A 949 -25.05 26.76 -3.26
CA SER A 949 -24.33 27.97 -3.64
C SER A 949 -22.94 28.01 -3.00
N VAL A 950 -21.90 28.02 -3.84
CA VAL A 950 -20.51 28.16 -3.39
C VAL A 950 -20.21 29.64 -3.19
N LEU A 951 -20.01 30.09 -1.95
CA LEU A 951 -19.83 31.50 -1.61
C LEU A 951 -18.37 31.97 -1.60
N GLY A 952 -17.44 31.04 -1.44
CA GLY A 952 -16.01 31.32 -1.39
C GLY A 952 -15.22 30.11 -1.88
N ALA A 953 -14.16 30.39 -2.64
CA ALA A 953 -13.26 29.37 -3.15
C ALA A 953 -11.81 29.85 -3.12
N THR A 954 -10.91 28.93 -2.79
CA THR A 954 -9.47 29.11 -2.93
C THR A 954 -8.91 27.88 -3.61
N VAL A 955 -8.03 28.08 -4.60
CA VAL A 955 -7.32 27.00 -5.27
C VAL A 955 -5.83 27.24 -5.09
N ARG A 956 -5.02 26.20 -4.90
CA ARG A 956 -3.57 26.33 -4.77
C ARG A 956 -2.91 25.46 -5.81
N LEU A 957 -2.07 26.09 -6.63
CA LEU A 957 -1.29 25.42 -7.66
C LEU A 957 0.16 25.25 -7.21
N ALA A 958 0.79 24.16 -7.61
CA ALA A 958 2.23 23.98 -7.53
C ALA A 958 2.69 23.07 -8.68
N PRO A 959 3.97 23.08 -9.06
CA PRO A 959 4.50 22.04 -9.94
C PRO A 959 4.13 20.67 -9.40
N PRO A 960 3.72 19.73 -10.27
CA PRO A 960 3.17 18.47 -9.81
C PRO A 960 4.23 17.75 -8.98
N PRO A 961 3.89 17.23 -7.78
CA PRO A 961 4.80 16.32 -7.10
C PRO A 961 5.05 15.12 -8.00
N ALA A 962 6.26 14.54 -7.98
CA ALA A 962 6.54 13.34 -8.75
C ALA A 962 5.50 12.26 -8.40
N ARG A 963 4.58 11.95 -9.33
CA ARG A 963 3.61 10.86 -9.20
C ARG A 963 4.40 9.57 -9.16
N ASP A 964 4.59 9.02 -7.96
CA ASP A 964 5.35 7.80 -7.73
C ASP A 964 4.57 6.52 -8.12
N ASP A 965 3.27 6.65 -8.39
CA ASP A 965 2.31 5.58 -8.65
C ASP A 965 1.97 5.36 -10.13
N LEU A 966 2.08 6.40 -10.97
CA LEU A 966 1.98 6.33 -12.43
C LEU A 966 3.35 6.39 -13.12
N GLY A 967 4.41 6.60 -12.34
CA GLY A 967 5.79 6.54 -12.78
C GLY A 967 6.26 5.10 -13.06
N PRO A 968 7.45 4.94 -13.66
CA PRO A 968 8.02 3.62 -13.86
C PRO A 968 8.34 2.95 -12.51
N ARG A 969 8.23 1.62 -12.45
CA ARG A 969 8.42 0.86 -11.21
C ARG A 969 9.81 1.14 -10.65
N ARG A 970 9.88 1.56 -9.37
CA ARG A 970 11.14 1.78 -8.67
C ARG A 970 11.01 1.43 -7.20
N LEU A 971 12.07 0.92 -6.62
CA LEU A 971 12.20 0.81 -5.17
C LEU A 971 12.43 2.21 -4.57
N PRO A 972 12.00 2.46 -3.32
CA PRO A 972 12.26 3.72 -2.65
C PRO A 972 13.75 4.06 -2.65
N SER A 973 14.06 5.31 -3.04
CA SER A 973 15.39 5.90 -2.91
C SER A 973 15.65 6.25 -1.45
N TYR A 974 16.84 5.89 -0.96
CA TYR A 974 17.26 6.04 0.44
C TYR A 974 18.18 7.24 0.66
#